data_AF-A0A2N2JDX6-F1
#
_entry.id   AF-A0A2N2JDX6-F1
#
_cell.length_a   1.000
_cell.length_b   1.000
_cell.length_c   1.000
_cell.angle_alpha   90.00
_cell.angle_beta   90.00
_cell.angle_gamma   90.00
#
_symmetry.space_group_name_H-M   'P 1'
#
loop_
_entity.id
_entity.type
_entity.pdbx_description
1 polymer ?
#
loop_
_entity_poly.entity_id
_entity_poly.type
_entity_poly.pdbx_seq_one_letter_code
_entity_poly.pdbx_strand_id
1 'polypeptide(L)'
;WRVPPVGVGLMRLSTAGRPDERAAVALVRRALDAGARLLDTADAYATGPGDLHHNEALIREALAAWDGPRVEVVVATKVGLTRPGGRWVPNGRPEHLRAAVDGCLRALGVERLDLLQLHAPDPAVPLAESLGTLAELARAGKARALGACNLRPADVDAALAAAPLVSLQARFNPFDKASWTNGLLATARDRGLTFIAHSPLGGHGGVGRVTRDAALADLAARLGATPFELALAWLLTLDPGLVVIPGATRPESVDSCARAAGLTLDGDTRRALAARFPWSRTATDPVGSPREKIEDHHAASQHIATVAGPPLAIVDVALDSVCATPRDEVVLLMGIPALGKTSAVSRFTAAGYVRLNRDRAGGKLDDLLPVLEAHHAAGARRFVLDNTYTLRRMRAGVIATAGRLGLPVRCVWMGGTVDDARYNAALRLFRKLGRLPSPDEIVARGKTDPNTFPPAVLDRFASTAEPVDALEGVERVERVPFTRLDPPDYTTRALLLGLDGTLRATRSGAPFPTAADDVVLLPNRREILAPLVAAGVRLFGVSNQGGVALGQVDVATVRAACDRTAALLGLPLESVWCPHPPGRATCWCRKPLPGLGVALIERWRLSRTDLAVVGDGPGDADFARALGVPFHDASDFFGA
;
A
#
# COMPACT_ATOMS: atom_id res chain seq x y z
N TRP A 1 18.29 22.52 5.22
CA TRP A 1 18.95 22.31 6.53
C TRP A 1 19.57 20.93 6.55
N ARG A 2 20.54 20.68 7.42
CA ARG A 2 20.90 19.33 7.85
C ARG A 2 20.37 19.15 9.26
N VAL A 3 19.66 18.06 9.51
CA VAL A 3 19.16 17.72 10.84
C VAL A 3 19.88 16.48 11.37
N PRO A 4 20.10 16.37 12.70
CA PRO A 4 20.55 15.14 13.31
C PRO A 4 19.59 13.99 13.03
N PRO A 5 20.08 12.73 13.03
CA PRO A 5 19.25 11.55 12.78
C PRO A 5 18.22 11.29 13.89
N VAL A 6 18.36 11.94 15.05
CA VAL A 6 17.37 11.93 16.13
C VAL A 6 16.79 13.33 16.30
N GLY A 7 15.52 13.48 15.96
CA GLY A 7 14.69 14.63 16.32
C GLY A 7 13.80 14.32 17.53
N VAL A 8 12.82 15.17 17.80
CA VAL A 8 11.87 14.96 18.91
C VAL A 8 10.43 15.13 18.45
N GLY A 9 9.60 14.13 18.76
CA GLY A 9 8.15 14.18 18.53
C GLY A 9 7.41 14.75 19.75
N LEU A 10 6.72 15.88 19.57
CA LEU A 10 6.21 16.68 20.70
C LEU A 10 4.73 16.46 21.01
N MET A 11 4.05 15.56 20.28
CA MET A 11 2.61 15.25 20.45
C MET A 11 2.16 15.03 21.90
N ARG A 12 2.99 14.37 22.72
CA ARG A 12 2.64 14.02 24.11
C ARG A 12 2.66 15.21 25.06
N LEU A 13 3.20 16.35 24.64
CA LEU A 13 3.18 17.59 25.43
C LEU A 13 1.85 18.34 25.32
N SER A 14 0.95 17.93 24.41
CA SER A 14 -0.32 18.63 24.18
C SER A 14 -1.56 17.73 24.10
N THR A 15 -1.40 16.41 24.22
CA THR A 15 -2.50 15.43 24.16
C THR A 15 -2.89 14.91 25.54
N ALA A 16 -3.83 13.95 25.62
CA ALA A 16 -4.30 13.41 26.90
C ALA A 16 -3.13 12.95 27.80
N GLY A 17 -3.15 13.40 29.05
CA GLY A 17 -2.06 13.20 30.01
C GLY A 17 -0.82 14.06 29.76
N ARG A 18 -0.98 15.23 29.11
CA ARG A 18 0.10 16.21 28.93
C ARG A 18 0.60 16.75 30.29
N PRO A 19 1.90 17.07 30.41
CA PRO A 19 2.42 17.83 31.55
C PRO A 19 1.89 19.28 31.54
N ASP A 20 2.16 20.02 32.61
CA ASP A 20 1.96 21.47 32.61
C ASP A 20 2.86 22.17 31.57
N GLU A 21 2.47 23.36 31.13
CA GLU A 21 3.13 24.09 30.04
C GLU A 21 4.60 24.41 30.38
N ARG A 22 4.88 24.80 31.63
CA ARG A 22 6.25 25.12 32.07
C ARG A 22 7.16 23.90 31.98
N ALA A 23 6.69 22.73 32.44
CA ALA A 23 7.41 21.48 32.31
C ALA A 23 7.59 21.05 30.84
N ALA A 24 6.56 21.25 30.01
CA ALA A 24 6.65 20.98 28.57
C ALA A 24 7.70 21.84 27.87
N VAL A 25 7.70 23.16 28.13
CA VAL A 25 8.69 24.12 27.60
C VAL A 25 10.10 23.74 28.05
N ALA A 26 10.27 23.38 29.33
CA ALA A 26 11.55 22.93 29.86
C ALA A 26 12.06 21.65 29.18
N LEU A 27 11.17 20.71 28.84
CA LEU A 27 11.52 19.50 28.10
C LEU A 27 11.97 19.78 26.67
N VAL A 28 11.30 20.71 25.97
CA VAL A 28 11.72 21.12 24.61
C VAL A 28 13.10 21.77 24.67
N ARG A 29 13.35 22.65 25.64
CA ARG A 29 14.67 23.27 25.84
C ARG A 29 15.75 22.22 26.13
N ARG A 30 15.48 21.29 27.02
CA ARG A 30 16.41 20.18 27.33
C ARG A 30 16.74 19.35 26.09
N ALA A 31 15.76 19.10 25.22
CA ALA A 31 16.00 18.40 23.97
C ALA A 31 16.95 19.17 23.04
N LEU A 32 16.78 20.50 22.95
CA LEU A 32 17.66 21.37 22.17
C LEU A 32 19.08 21.41 22.75
N ASP A 33 19.21 21.48 24.08
CA ASP A 33 20.49 21.40 24.81
C ASP A 33 21.18 20.05 24.60
N ALA A 34 20.40 18.96 24.52
CA ALA A 34 20.88 17.62 24.23
C ALA A 34 21.20 17.39 22.73
N GLY A 35 21.10 18.43 21.89
CA GLY A 35 21.53 18.42 20.50
C GLY A 35 20.42 18.17 19.47
N ALA A 36 19.15 18.08 19.87
CA ALA A 36 18.06 17.99 18.91
C ALA A 36 17.99 19.28 18.06
N ARG A 37 17.76 19.12 16.76
CA ARG A 37 17.52 20.24 15.82
C ARG A 37 16.31 20.04 14.92
N LEU A 38 15.56 18.94 15.11
CA LEU A 38 14.26 18.72 14.46
C LEU A 38 13.20 18.61 15.54
N LEU A 39 12.26 19.57 15.56
CA LEU A 39 11.11 19.58 16.45
C LEU A 39 9.85 19.25 15.63
N ASP A 40 9.27 18.07 15.87
CA ASP A 40 8.06 17.63 15.19
C ASP A 40 6.79 17.95 15.99
N THR A 41 5.88 18.69 15.38
CA THR A 41 4.61 19.17 15.95
C THR A 41 3.46 19.06 14.93
N ALA A 42 2.25 19.44 15.29
CA ALA A 42 1.12 19.63 14.37
C ALA A 42 0.06 20.55 14.99
N ASP A 43 -0.75 21.19 14.15
CA ASP A 43 -1.92 21.98 14.55
C ASP A 43 -2.88 21.18 15.46
N ALA A 44 -3.09 19.92 15.12
CA ALA A 44 -4.02 19.01 15.76
C ALA A 44 -3.46 18.37 17.03
N TYR A 45 -2.21 18.67 17.44
CA TYR A 45 -1.65 18.22 18.71
C TYR A 45 -2.28 19.02 19.86
N ALA A 46 -3.48 18.58 20.21
CA ALA A 46 -4.40 19.20 21.16
C ALA A 46 -5.19 18.14 21.94
N THR A 47 -6.00 18.57 22.89
CA THR A 47 -7.00 17.73 23.56
C THR A 47 -8.33 17.68 22.81
N GLY A 48 -8.70 18.77 22.12
CA GLY A 48 -9.93 18.92 21.37
C GLY A 48 -9.90 20.11 20.41
N PRO A 49 -11.04 20.50 19.81
CA PRO A 49 -11.06 21.53 18.78
C PRO A 49 -10.83 22.95 19.32
N GLY A 50 -11.09 23.20 20.61
CA GLY A 50 -10.83 24.49 21.27
C GLY A 50 -9.39 24.70 21.73
N ASP A 51 -8.50 23.74 21.47
CA ASP A 51 -7.13 23.68 22.00
C ASP A 51 -6.10 23.41 20.88
N LEU A 52 -6.50 23.64 19.61
CA LEU A 52 -5.63 23.51 18.44
C LEU A 52 -4.44 24.48 18.55
N HIS A 53 -3.33 24.12 17.92
CA HIS A 53 -2.06 24.86 17.93
C HIS A 53 -1.37 24.97 19.30
N HIS A 54 -1.86 24.30 20.34
CA HIS A 54 -1.24 24.31 21.68
C HIS A 54 0.24 23.89 21.63
N ASN A 55 0.58 22.83 20.90
CA ASN A 55 1.98 22.36 20.85
C ASN A 55 2.93 23.32 20.12
N GLU A 56 2.42 24.06 19.14
CA GLU A 56 3.19 25.08 18.42
C GLU A 56 3.49 26.30 19.31
N ALA A 57 2.53 26.72 20.14
CA ALA A 57 2.73 27.79 21.11
C ALA A 57 3.83 27.43 22.14
N LEU A 58 3.86 26.17 22.62
CA LEU A 58 4.92 25.68 23.51
C LEU A 58 6.31 25.73 22.85
N ILE A 59 6.39 25.40 21.56
CA ILE A 59 7.66 25.45 20.80
C ILE A 59 8.14 26.88 20.65
N ARG A 60 7.24 27.82 20.35
CA ARG A 60 7.56 29.25 20.30
C ARG A 60 8.16 29.72 21.62
N GLU A 61 7.52 29.41 22.74
CA GLU A 61 8.02 29.79 24.07
C GLU A 61 9.38 29.15 24.38
N ALA A 62 9.52 27.85 24.09
CA ALA A 62 10.77 27.15 24.31
C ALA A 62 11.92 27.72 23.46
N LEU A 63 11.68 28.01 22.19
CA LEU A 63 12.67 28.65 21.32
C LEU A 63 12.99 30.07 21.79
N ALA A 64 11.98 30.85 22.20
CA ALA A 64 12.17 32.20 22.72
C ALA A 64 13.02 32.23 23.98
N ALA A 65 12.90 31.21 24.83
CA ALA A 65 13.67 31.04 26.07
C ALA A 65 14.96 30.21 25.92
N TRP A 66 15.31 29.78 24.70
CA TRP A 66 16.54 29.03 24.43
C TRP A 66 17.62 29.94 23.83
N ASP A 67 18.82 29.87 24.40
CA ASP A 67 19.97 30.71 24.08
C ASP A 67 20.85 30.13 22.95
N GLY A 68 20.51 28.94 22.46
CA GLY A 68 21.24 28.28 21.38
C GLY A 68 20.94 28.82 19.97
N PRO A 69 21.63 28.29 18.94
CA PRO A 69 21.52 28.78 17.57
C PRO A 69 20.18 28.39 16.94
N ARG A 70 19.16 29.23 17.10
CA ARG A 70 17.79 29.00 16.59
C ARG A 70 17.73 28.74 15.09
N VAL A 71 18.64 29.32 14.31
CA VAL A 71 18.75 29.12 12.85
C VAL A 71 19.06 27.68 12.45
N GLU A 72 19.63 26.88 13.36
CA GLU A 72 19.88 25.46 13.15
C GLU A 72 18.65 24.59 13.41
N VAL A 73 17.63 25.12 14.08
CA VAL A 73 16.43 24.38 14.44
C VAL A 73 15.45 24.38 13.28
N VAL A 74 14.93 23.20 12.97
CA VAL A 74 13.84 22.98 12.01
C VAL A 74 12.59 22.61 12.78
N VAL A 75 11.55 23.43 12.65
CA VAL A 75 10.22 23.09 13.16
C VAL A 75 9.40 22.44 12.03
N ALA A 76 9.10 21.14 12.21
CA ALA A 76 8.26 20.38 11.29
C ALA A 76 6.83 20.34 11.83
N THR A 77 5.96 21.20 11.31
CA THR A 77 4.53 21.21 11.64
C THR A 77 3.69 20.52 10.56
N LYS A 78 2.44 20.25 10.89
CA LYS A 78 1.49 19.56 10.02
C LYS A 78 0.11 20.17 10.13
N VAL A 79 -0.64 20.07 9.04
CA VAL A 79 -2.04 20.46 8.92
C VAL A 79 -2.84 19.37 8.22
N GLY A 80 -4.17 19.43 8.33
CA GLY A 80 -5.08 18.51 7.63
C GLY A 80 -5.67 17.41 8.50
N LEU A 81 -5.57 17.54 9.83
CA LEU A 81 -6.39 16.80 10.79
C LEU A 81 -7.18 17.78 11.65
N THR A 82 -8.43 17.43 11.96
CA THR A 82 -9.26 18.11 12.94
C THR A 82 -9.43 17.27 14.20
N ARG A 83 -9.94 17.88 15.29
CA ARG A 83 -10.13 17.23 16.59
C ARG A 83 -11.59 17.18 17.11
N PRO A 84 -12.62 16.86 16.29
CA PRO A 84 -14.01 16.85 16.77
C PRO A 84 -14.21 15.79 17.85
N GLY A 85 -14.71 16.21 19.03
CA GLY A 85 -14.81 15.34 20.20
C GLY A 85 -13.49 14.71 20.62
N GLY A 86 -12.36 15.38 20.33
CA GLY A 86 -11.01 14.88 20.62
C GLY A 86 -10.48 13.83 19.64
N ARG A 87 -11.27 13.37 18.65
CA ARG A 87 -10.87 12.35 17.66
C ARG A 87 -10.02 12.95 16.54
N TRP A 88 -9.07 12.19 16.02
CA TRP A 88 -8.29 12.60 14.84
C TRP A 88 -9.08 12.33 13.57
N VAL A 89 -9.51 13.37 12.86
CA VAL A 89 -10.33 13.24 11.65
C VAL A 89 -9.66 14.01 10.49
N PRO A 90 -9.32 13.34 9.37
CA PRO A 90 -8.78 14.01 8.19
C PRO A 90 -9.70 15.13 7.69
N ASN A 91 -9.08 16.25 7.32
CA ASN A 91 -9.74 17.34 6.61
C ASN A 91 -8.72 17.96 5.65
N GLY A 92 -8.75 17.50 4.40
CA GLY A 92 -7.83 17.90 3.35
C GLY A 92 -8.36 19.06 2.51
N ARG A 93 -9.49 19.66 2.89
CA ARG A 93 -10.17 20.69 2.10
C ARG A 93 -9.30 21.96 1.99
N PRO A 94 -9.15 22.56 0.80
CA PRO A 94 -8.27 23.71 0.61
C PRO A 94 -8.49 24.87 1.58
N GLU A 95 -9.75 25.21 1.88
CA GLU A 95 -10.12 26.27 2.81
C GLU A 95 -9.67 25.98 4.24
N HIS A 96 -9.79 24.72 4.69
CA HIS A 96 -9.31 24.31 6.01
C HIS A 96 -7.78 24.34 6.07
N LEU A 97 -7.09 23.82 5.05
CA LEU A 97 -5.62 23.81 5.00
C LEU A 97 -5.05 25.23 5.05
N ARG A 98 -5.64 26.18 4.32
CA ARG A 98 -5.22 27.60 4.37
C ARG A 98 -5.40 28.19 5.77
N ALA A 99 -6.55 27.98 6.40
CA ALA A 99 -6.82 28.49 7.74
C ALA A 99 -5.90 27.86 8.80
N ALA A 100 -5.63 26.56 8.70
CA ALA A 100 -4.73 25.84 9.59
C ALA A 100 -3.29 26.34 9.47
N VAL A 101 -2.78 26.56 8.25
CA VAL A 101 -1.44 27.12 8.03
C VAL A 101 -1.30 28.52 8.63
N ASP A 102 -2.32 29.37 8.47
CA ASP A 102 -2.33 30.70 9.11
C ASP A 102 -2.34 30.60 10.64
N GLY A 103 -3.03 29.59 11.19
CA GLY A 103 -2.97 29.26 12.61
C GLY A 103 -1.58 28.85 13.07
N CYS A 104 -0.91 27.96 12.33
CA CYS A 104 0.45 27.51 12.62
C CYS A 104 1.45 28.68 12.65
N LEU A 105 1.40 29.57 11.65
CA LEU A 105 2.26 30.75 11.56
C LEU A 105 2.09 31.66 12.80
N ARG A 106 0.83 31.94 13.19
CA ARG A 106 0.53 32.74 14.40
C ARG A 106 1.00 32.06 15.69
N ALA A 107 0.75 30.76 15.82
CA ALA A 107 1.08 30.00 17.02
C ALA A 107 2.60 29.85 17.21
N LEU A 108 3.34 29.63 16.13
CA LEU A 108 4.81 29.61 16.15
C LEU A 108 5.42 31.02 16.21
N GLY A 109 4.67 32.07 15.83
CA GLY A 109 5.16 33.44 15.80
C GLY A 109 6.19 33.67 14.69
N VAL A 110 5.99 33.04 13.52
CA VAL A 110 6.90 33.11 12.37
C VAL A 110 6.14 33.50 11.12
N GLU A 111 6.82 34.14 10.17
CA GLU A 111 6.24 34.51 8.87
C GLU A 111 6.33 33.38 7.83
N ARG A 112 7.23 32.41 8.08
CA ARG A 112 7.44 31.25 7.20
C ARG A 112 7.74 30.01 8.03
N LEU A 113 7.00 28.92 7.78
CA LEU A 113 7.23 27.61 8.36
C LEU A 113 8.46 26.95 7.75
N ASP A 114 9.26 26.23 8.55
CA ASP A 114 10.43 25.53 8.04
C ASP A 114 10.02 24.33 7.18
N LEU A 115 9.31 23.37 7.79
CA LEU A 115 8.77 22.20 7.12
C LEU A 115 7.28 22.08 7.43
N LEU A 116 6.44 22.26 6.41
CA LEU A 116 4.99 22.08 6.48
C LEU A 116 4.62 20.73 5.87
N GLN A 117 3.89 19.89 6.61
CA GLN A 117 3.47 18.59 6.11
C GLN A 117 1.95 18.44 6.03
N LEU A 118 1.46 17.73 5.00
CA LEU A 118 0.11 17.17 5.05
C LEU A 118 0.08 16.06 6.10
N HIS A 119 -0.77 16.16 7.12
CA HIS A 119 -0.75 15.25 8.27
C HIS A 119 -1.34 13.87 7.93
N ALA A 120 -2.38 13.81 7.11
CA ALA A 120 -2.90 12.57 6.54
C ALA A 120 -3.70 12.87 5.26
N PRO A 121 -3.74 11.95 4.29
CA PRO A 121 -4.71 12.04 3.20
C PRO A 121 -6.15 12.05 3.72
N ASP A 122 -6.96 12.94 3.17
CA ASP A 122 -8.40 12.93 3.40
C ASP A 122 -9.09 12.06 2.34
N PRO A 123 -9.81 11.00 2.71
CA PRO A 123 -10.50 10.16 1.74
C PRO A 123 -11.59 10.91 0.94
N ALA A 124 -12.07 12.05 1.44
CA ALA A 124 -13.08 12.88 0.78
C ALA A 124 -12.49 13.97 -0.15
N VAL A 125 -11.16 14.13 -0.18
CA VAL A 125 -10.48 15.15 -1.00
C VAL A 125 -9.35 14.51 -1.80
N PRO A 126 -9.29 14.68 -3.13
CA PRO A 126 -8.18 14.18 -3.92
C PRO A 126 -6.82 14.64 -3.36
N LEU A 127 -5.87 13.69 -3.21
CA LEU A 127 -4.56 13.98 -2.62
C LEU A 127 -3.82 15.13 -3.34
N ALA A 128 -3.96 15.20 -4.66
CA ALA A 128 -3.37 16.25 -5.48
C ALA A 128 -3.95 17.64 -5.17
N GLU A 129 -5.22 17.75 -4.77
CA GLU A 129 -5.86 19.01 -4.40
C GLU A 129 -5.34 19.52 -3.05
N SER A 130 -5.26 18.64 -2.05
CA SER A 130 -4.70 18.98 -0.74
C SER A 130 -3.23 19.38 -0.85
N LEU A 131 -2.39 18.59 -1.53
CA LEU A 131 -0.97 18.89 -1.70
C LEU A 131 -0.73 20.09 -2.62
N GLY A 132 -1.55 20.25 -3.66
CA GLY A 132 -1.53 21.42 -4.53
C GLY A 132 -1.78 22.71 -3.74
N THR A 133 -2.74 22.68 -2.80
CA THR A 133 -3.01 23.81 -1.89
C THR A 133 -1.78 24.14 -1.02
N LEU A 134 -1.10 23.13 -0.46
CA LEU A 134 0.13 23.37 0.31
C LEU A 134 1.27 23.91 -0.58
N ALA A 135 1.36 23.44 -1.82
CA ALA A 135 2.32 23.94 -2.80
C ALA A 135 2.07 25.42 -3.17
N GLU A 136 0.81 25.84 -3.28
CA GLU A 136 0.45 27.25 -3.46
C GLU A 136 0.90 28.11 -2.27
N LEU A 137 0.64 27.64 -1.05
CA LEU A 137 1.04 28.36 0.17
C LEU A 137 2.56 28.45 0.32
N ALA A 138 3.29 27.39 -0.04
CA ALA A 138 4.75 27.42 -0.08
C ALA A 138 5.27 28.40 -1.13
N ARG A 139 4.70 28.41 -2.34
CA ARG A 139 5.02 29.40 -3.40
C ARG A 139 4.72 30.84 -2.96
N ALA A 140 3.69 31.04 -2.14
CA ALA A 140 3.38 32.33 -1.52
C ALA A 140 4.30 32.69 -0.34
N GLY A 141 5.34 31.89 -0.07
CA GLY A 141 6.35 32.17 0.96
C GLY A 141 5.99 31.72 2.37
N LYS A 142 4.84 31.09 2.60
CA LYS A 142 4.37 30.67 3.94
C LYS A 142 5.07 29.42 4.47
N ALA A 143 5.68 28.62 3.61
CA ALA A 143 6.48 27.46 3.99
C ALA A 143 7.73 27.36 3.12
N ARG A 144 8.87 27.01 3.73
CA ARG A 144 10.15 26.84 3.01
C ARG A 144 10.28 25.45 2.38
N ALA A 145 9.74 24.42 3.01
CA ALA A 145 9.75 23.06 2.47
C ALA A 145 8.43 22.33 2.79
N LEU A 146 8.12 21.33 1.98
CA LEU A 146 6.91 20.52 2.12
C LEU A 146 7.23 19.06 2.43
N GLY A 147 6.36 18.41 3.19
CA GLY A 147 6.39 16.96 3.38
C GLY A 147 4.98 16.38 3.42
N ALA A 148 4.89 15.07 3.60
CA ALA A 148 3.61 14.40 3.75
C ALA A 148 3.71 13.26 4.75
N CYS A 149 2.68 13.11 5.57
CA CYS A 149 2.57 12.10 6.59
C CYS A 149 1.46 11.11 6.23
N ASN A 150 1.64 9.84 6.61
CA ASN A 150 0.66 8.76 6.41
C ASN A 150 0.29 8.48 4.93
N LEU A 151 1.20 8.75 4.00
CA LEU A 151 1.03 8.31 2.60
C LEU A 151 1.23 6.81 2.46
N ARG A 152 0.56 6.21 1.48
CA ARG A 152 0.93 4.87 1.00
C ARG A 152 2.06 5.02 -0.02
N PRO A 153 2.95 4.01 -0.16
CA PRO A 153 4.03 4.07 -1.15
C PRO A 153 3.53 4.35 -2.58
N ALA A 154 2.38 3.79 -2.95
CA ALA A 154 1.76 3.99 -4.26
C ALA A 154 1.28 5.43 -4.50
N ASP A 155 1.10 6.24 -3.45
CA ASP A 155 0.64 7.62 -3.56
C ASP A 155 1.82 8.61 -3.70
N VAL A 156 3.06 8.16 -3.44
CA VAL A 156 4.23 9.06 -3.34
C VAL A 156 4.52 9.76 -4.67
N ASP A 157 4.45 9.05 -5.80
CA ASP A 157 4.74 9.65 -7.10
C ASP A 157 3.66 10.68 -7.50
N ALA A 158 2.39 10.40 -7.21
CA ALA A 158 1.30 11.35 -7.40
C ALA A 158 1.43 12.56 -6.46
N ALA A 159 1.89 12.34 -5.23
CA ALA A 159 2.16 13.41 -4.27
C ALA A 159 3.31 14.32 -4.72
N LEU A 160 4.39 13.74 -5.24
CA LEU A 160 5.54 14.48 -5.80
C LEU A 160 5.18 15.25 -7.06
N ALA A 161 4.26 14.73 -7.87
CA ALA A 161 3.73 15.46 -9.02
C ALA A 161 2.89 16.68 -8.59
N ALA A 162 2.18 16.60 -7.46
CA ALA A 162 1.35 17.69 -6.95
C ALA A 162 2.16 18.75 -6.17
N ALA A 163 3.21 18.35 -5.45
CA ALA A 163 4.02 19.23 -4.62
C ALA A 163 5.48 18.76 -4.51
N PRO A 164 6.46 19.67 -4.47
CA PRO A 164 7.87 19.31 -4.26
C PRO A 164 8.12 18.94 -2.79
N LEU A 165 7.92 17.66 -2.47
CA LEU A 165 8.14 17.14 -1.12
C LEU A 165 9.64 16.91 -0.85
N VAL A 166 10.10 17.18 0.36
CA VAL A 166 11.47 16.87 0.84
C VAL A 166 11.49 15.73 1.86
N SER A 167 10.33 15.36 2.39
CA SER A 167 10.23 14.32 3.41
C SER A 167 8.90 13.56 3.37
N LEU A 168 8.95 12.31 3.81
CA LEU A 168 7.80 11.49 4.13
C LEU A 168 7.85 11.13 5.61
N GLN A 169 6.71 11.22 6.29
CA GLN A 169 6.58 10.82 7.68
C GLN A 169 5.61 9.64 7.84
N ALA A 170 5.99 8.62 8.59
CA ALA A 170 5.11 7.48 8.86
C ALA A 170 5.51 6.72 10.12
N ARG A 171 4.60 5.85 10.57
CA ARG A 171 4.86 4.93 11.68
C ARG A 171 5.95 3.95 11.26
N PHE A 172 7.05 3.91 12.02
CA PHE A 172 8.14 2.99 11.73
C PHE A 172 8.82 2.49 13.02
N ASN A 173 8.66 1.22 13.38
CA ASN A 173 9.24 0.65 14.61
C ASN A 173 9.48 -0.86 14.54
N PRO A 174 10.40 -1.43 15.36
CA PRO A 174 10.84 -2.85 15.29
C PRO A 174 9.72 -3.90 15.29
N PHE A 175 8.59 -3.58 15.92
CA PHE A 175 7.51 -4.53 16.20
C PHE A 175 6.31 -4.39 15.26
N ASP A 176 6.28 -3.36 14.43
CA ASP A 176 5.21 -3.14 13.46
C ASP A 176 5.59 -3.72 12.10
N LYS A 177 5.02 -4.88 11.77
CA LYS A 177 5.26 -5.58 10.49
C LYS A 177 5.11 -4.66 9.28
N ALA A 178 4.17 -3.71 9.31
CA ALA A 178 3.93 -2.81 8.18
C ALA A 178 5.13 -1.90 7.91
N SER A 179 5.87 -1.48 8.94
CA SER A 179 7.11 -0.70 8.82
C SER A 179 8.13 -1.40 7.91
N TRP A 180 8.22 -2.72 8.01
CA TRP A 180 9.21 -3.53 7.30
C TRP A 180 8.74 -3.96 5.90
N THR A 181 7.42 -4.04 5.67
CA THR A 181 6.87 -4.70 4.48
C THR A 181 6.13 -3.77 3.52
N ASN A 182 5.75 -2.57 3.94
CA ASN A 182 4.97 -1.67 3.08
C ASN A 182 5.81 -1.02 1.97
N GLY A 183 7.13 -0.95 2.12
CA GLY A 183 8.05 -0.39 1.12
C GLY A 183 8.24 1.13 1.18
N LEU A 184 7.56 1.85 2.09
CA LEU A 184 7.58 3.32 2.10
C LEU A 184 8.98 3.91 2.39
N LEU A 185 9.77 3.27 3.27
CA LEU A 185 11.16 3.68 3.52
C LEU A 185 12.04 3.53 2.28
N ALA A 186 11.86 2.44 1.51
CA ALA A 186 12.57 2.25 0.26
C ALA A 186 12.13 3.28 -0.78
N THR A 187 10.83 3.54 -0.91
CA THR A 187 10.30 4.59 -1.78
C THR A 187 10.87 5.97 -1.43
N ALA A 188 10.97 6.31 -0.14
CA ALA A 188 11.57 7.57 0.28
C ALA A 188 13.03 7.68 -0.17
N ARG A 189 13.85 6.64 0.08
CA ARG A 189 15.24 6.56 -0.39
C ARG A 189 15.33 6.72 -1.90
N ASP A 190 14.55 5.95 -2.65
CA ASP A 190 14.59 5.91 -4.11
C ASP A 190 14.19 7.25 -4.74
N ARG A 191 13.45 8.10 -4.01
CA ARG A 191 13.05 9.44 -4.43
C ARG A 191 13.90 10.55 -3.78
N GLY A 192 14.95 10.20 -3.04
CA GLY A 192 15.81 11.17 -2.36
C GLY A 192 15.11 11.95 -1.24
N LEU A 193 14.05 11.39 -0.65
CA LEU A 193 13.26 12.01 0.42
C LEU A 193 13.77 11.57 1.79
N THR A 194 13.81 12.50 2.73
CA THR A 194 14.06 12.16 4.14
C THR A 194 12.87 11.38 4.70
N PHE A 195 13.11 10.22 5.31
CA PHE A 195 12.06 9.46 5.97
C PHE A 195 12.05 9.78 7.47
N ILE A 196 10.95 10.36 7.95
CA ILE A 196 10.76 10.70 9.36
C ILE A 196 9.91 9.61 10.03
N ALA A 197 10.52 8.83 10.93
CA ALA A 197 9.87 7.75 11.65
C ALA A 197 9.20 8.25 12.93
N HIS A 198 7.86 8.28 12.94
CA HIS A 198 7.09 8.50 14.16
C HIS A 198 6.81 7.19 14.89
N SER A 199 6.62 7.31 16.20
CA SER A 199 6.45 6.15 17.10
C SER A 199 7.58 5.09 16.99
N PRO A 200 8.88 5.48 16.95
CA PRO A 200 9.99 4.55 16.70
C PRO A 200 10.15 3.43 17.74
N LEU A 201 9.57 3.62 18.93
CA LEU A 201 9.54 2.64 20.02
C LEU A 201 8.17 1.95 20.18
N GLY A 202 7.28 2.05 19.18
CA GLY A 202 5.93 1.46 19.21
C GLY A 202 4.84 2.36 19.81
N GLY A 203 5.17 3.62 20.14
CA GLY A 203 4.24 4.57 20.76
C GLY A 203 3.84 4.18 22.19
N HIS A 204 2.87 4.89 22.77
CA HIS A 204 2.51 4.75 24.19
C HIS A 204 2.08 3.32 24.57
N GLY A 205 1.32 2.63 23.71
CA GLY A 205 0.90 1.24 23.94
C GLY A 205 1.94 0.17 23.57
N GLY A 206 3.00 0.54 22.85
CA GLY A 206 4.01 -0.39 22.33
C GLY A 206 5.35 -0.34 23.06
N VAL A 207 5.66 0.74 23.78
CA VAL A 207 6.97 0.96 24.41
C VAL A 207 7.39 -0.14 25.37
N GLY A 208 6.44 -0.72 26.11
CA GLY A 208 6.71 -1.85 27.01
C GLY A 208 7.07 -3.16 26.30
N ARG A 209 6.98 -3.25 24.98
CA ARG A 209 7.51 -4.39 24.21
C ARG A 209 9.03 -4.28 24.01
N VAL A 210 9.57 -3.07 23.95
CA VAL A 210 11.00 -2.83 23.80
C VAL A 210 11.76 -3.42 24.99
N THR A 211 11.25 -3.21 26.21
CA THR A 211 11.88 -3.71 27.44
C THR A 211 11.64 -5.19 27.71
N ARG A 212 10.55 -5.77 27.20
CA ARG A 212 10.23 -7.19 27.35
C ARG A 212 10.90 -8.08 26.31
N ASP A 213 11.51 -7.50 25.29
CA ASP A 213 12.24 -8.26 24.29
C ASP A 213 13.63 -8.64 24.83
N ALA A 214 13.81 -9.93 25.14
CA ALA A 214 15.05 -10.44 25.74
C ALA A 214 16.29 -10.15 24.87
N ALA A 215 16.15 -10.25 23.53
CA ALA A 215 17.27 -9.97 22.63
C ALA A 215 17.69 -8.50 22.69
N LEU A 216 16.75 -7.55 22.72
CA LEU A 216 17.07 -6.14 22.93
C LEU A 216 17.67 -5.88 24.32
N ALA A 217 17.15 -6.52 25.36
CA ALA A 217 17.64 -6.35 26.73
C ALA A 217 19.10 -6.82 26.88
N ASP A 218 19.41 -8.04 26.44
CA ASP A 218 20.73 -8.64 26.59
C ASP A 218 21.79 -7.89 25.77
N LEU A 219 21.45 -7.54 24.51
CA LEU A 219 22.35 -6.78 23.64
C LEU A 219 22.59 -5.36 24.16
N ALA A 220 21.57 -4.71 24.70
CA ALA A 220 21.72 -3.35 25.24
C ALA A 220 22.60 -3.36 26.50
N ALA A 221 22.40 -4.33 27.40
CA ALA A 221 23.23 -4.50 28.59
C ALA A 221 24.71 -4.71 28.23
N ARG A 222 24.99 -5.52 27.20
CA ARG A 222 26.37 -5.74 26.69
C ARG A 222 27.03 -4.45 26.20
N LEU A 223 26.26 -3.51 25.68
CA LEU A 223 26.74 -2.22 25.17
C LEU A 223 26.69 -1.09 26.22
N GLY A 224 26.28 -1.37 27.47
CA GLY A 224 26.08 -0.35 28.49
C GLY A 224 24.97 0.67 28.13
N ALA A 225 24.03 0.26 27.29
CA ALA A 225 22.93 1.09 26.78
C ALA A 225 21.58 0.58 27.30
N THR A 226 20.54 1.40 27.17
CA THR A 226 19.16 0.96 27.40
C THR A 226 18.58 0.25 26.16
N PRO A 227 17.57 -0.63 26.32
CA PRO A 227 16.87 -1.22 25.18
C PRO A 227 16.26 -0.18 24.23
N PHE A 228 15.89 0.99 24.75
CA PHE A 228 15.37 2.10 23.95
C PHE A 228 16.46 2.74 23.09
N GLU A 229 17.63 3.02 23.68
CA GLU A 229 18.80 3.54 22.96
C GLU A 229 19.23 2.57 21.85
N LEU A 230 19.29 1.27 22.16
CA LEU A 230 19.65 0.25 21.19
C LEU A 230 18.63 0.17 20.04
N ALA A 231 17.33 0.17 20.34
CA ALA A 231 16.29 0.13 19.32
C ALA A 231 16.34 1.35 18.39
N LEU A 232 16.53 2.56 18.94
CA LEU A 232 16.67 3.78 18.16
C LEU A 232 17.95 3.74 17.31
N ALA A 233 19.10 3.43 17.91
CA ALA A 233 20.38 3.35 17.20
C ALA A 233 20.33 2.33 16.06
N TRP A 234 19.67 1.18 16.28
CA TRP A 234 19.46 0.18 15.25
C TRP A 234 18.62 0.70 14.08
N LEU A 235 17.50 1.39 14.34
CA LEU A 235 16.68 2.00 13.29
C LEU A 235 17.54 2.91 12.41
N LEU A 236 18.40 3.74 13.00
CA LEU A 236 19.30 4.64 12.26
C LEU A 236 20.32 3.92 11.37
N THR A 237 20.56 2.62 11.59
CA THR A 237 21.44 1.82 10.71
C THR A 237 20.74 1.30 9.45
N LEU A 238 19.41 1.37 9.38
CA LEU A 238 18.63 0.81 8.28
C LEU A 238 18.72 1.66 7.01
N ASP A 239 18.81 2.98 7.17
CA ASP A 239 18.87 3.91 6.05
C ASP A 239 19.55 5.23 6.45
N PRO A 240 20.47 5.78 5.63
CA PRO A 240 21.10 7.07 5.92
C PRO A 240 20.13 8.27 5.88
N GLY A 241 19.00 8.17 5.17
CA GLY A 241 17.94 9.18 5.10
C GLY A 241 16.84 9.01 6.15
N LEU A 242 16.97 8.04 7.08
CA LEU A 242 16.02 7.82 8.16
C LEU A 242 16.33 8.68 9.38
N VAL A 243 15.34 9.49 9.77
CA VAL A 243 15.34 10.29 10.99
C VAL A 243 14.26 9.76 11.92
N VAL A 244 14.59 9.52 13.18
CA VAL A 244 13.60 9.10 14.20
C VAL A 244 13.16 10.29 15.04
N ILE A 245 11.88 10.35 15.40
CA ILE A 245 11.32 11.39 16.28
C ILE A 245 10.64 10.75 17.51
N PRO A 246 11.42 10.15 18.44
CA PRO A 246 10.87 9.64 19.68
C PRO A 246 10.21 10.77 20.49
N GLY A 247 9.12 10.44 21.17
CA GLY A 247 8.46 11.37 22.08
C GLY A 247 8.88 11.13 23.53
N ALA A 248 9.03 12.20 24.29
CA ALA A 248 9.39 12.15 25.71
C ALA A 248 8.49 13.10 26.52
N THR A 249 8.16 12.68 27.74
CA THR A 249 7.47 13.50 28.74
C THR A 249 8.28 13.60 30.04
N ARG A 250 9.53 13.13 30.02
CA ARG A 250 10.44 13.10 31.18
C ARG A 250 11.85 13.48 30.75
N PRO A 251 12.61 14.23 31.58
CA PRO A 251 13.97 14.67 31.24
C PRO A 251 14.92 13.50 30.90
N GLU A 252 14.86 12.41 31.67
CA GLU A 252 15.75 11.27 31.49
C GLU A 252 15.48 10.54 30.15
N SER A 253 14.24 10.60 29.67
CA SER A 253 13.86 10.04 28.39
C SER A 253 14.39 10.88 27.22
N VAL A 254 14.46 12.21 27.39
CA VAL A 254 15.10 13.12 26.41
C VAL A 254 16.59 12.79 26.28
N ASP A 255 17.29 12.69 27.41
CA ASP A 255 18.73 12.40 27.41
C ASP A 255 19.04 11.02 26.81
N SER A 256 18.19 10.03 27.10
CA SER A 256 18.32 8.69 26.55
C SER A 256 18.14 8.67 25.03
N CYS A 257 17.17 9.41 24.51
CA CYS A 257 17.00 9.55 23.06
C CYS A 257 18.22 10.22 22.40
N ALA A 258 18.78 11.26 23.03
CA ALA A 258 19.97 11.94 22.52
C ALA A 258 21.20 11.01 22.48
N ARG A 259 21.43 10.22 23.53
CA ARG A 259 22.53 9.24 23.56
C ARG A 259 22.42 8.18 22.46
N ALA A 260 21.20 7.82 22.05
CA ALA A 260 20.99 6.84 20.98
C ALA A 260 21.66 7.24 19.65
N ALA A 261 21.75 8.54 19.34
CA ALA A 261 22.40 9.03 18.13
C ALA A 261 23.92 8.74 18.09
N GLY A 262 24.56 8.64 19.26
CA GLY A 262 26.00 8.36 19.40
C GLY A 262 26.34 6.88 19.54
N LEU A 263 25.34 6.02 19.77
CA LEU A 263 25.57 4.60 20.04
C LEU A 263 26.06 3.87 18.78
N THR A 264 27.25 3.28 18.87
CA THR A 264 27.87 2.56 17.76
C THR A 264 27.64 1.05 17.93
N LEU A 265 27.03 0.41 16.94
CA LEU A 265 26.72 -1.01 16.99
C LEU A 265 27.86 -1.84 16.40
N ASP A 266 28.40 -2.80 17.16
CA ASP A 266 29.37 -3.76 16.64
C ASP A 266 28.73 -4.73 15.62
N GLY A 267 29.56 -5.47 14.88
CA GLY A 267 29.09 -6.38 13.84
C GLY A 267 28.17 -7.50 14.38
N ASP A 268 28.46 -7.97 15.59
CA ASP A 268 27.72 -9.05 16.25
C ASP A 268 26.32 -8.59 16.66
N THR A 269 26.22 -7.39 17.25
CA THR A 269 24.94 -6.75 17.59
C THR A 269 24.11 -6.54 16.34
N ARG A 270 24.71 -6.02 15.26
CA ARG A 270 23.99 -5.82 13.99
C ARG A 270 23.43 -7.12 13.44
N ARG A 271 24.21 -8.21 13.45
CA ARG A 271 23.75 -9.52 12.98
C ARG A 271 22.63 -10.07 13.87
N ALA A 272 22.76 -9.98 15.19
CA ALA A 272 21.74 -10.44 16.13
C ALA A 272 20.42 -9.65 15.98
N LEU A 273 20.50 -8.33 15.83
CA LEU A 273 19.34 -7.48 15.59
C LEU A 273 18.69 -7.76 14.23
N ALA A 274 19.48 -7.95 13.18
CA ALA A 274 18.96 -8.33 11.86
C ALA A 274 18.28 -9.71 11.87
N ALA A 275 18.77 -10.66 12.67
CA ALA A 275 18.12 -11.95 12.85
C ALA A 275 16.80 -11.83 13.63
N ARG A 276 16.79 -11.01 14.70
CA ARG A 276 15.60 -10.78 15.54
C ARG A 276 14.52 -9.99 14.81
N PHE A 277 14.93 -8.99 14.03
CA PHE A 277 14.09 -8.09 13.27
C PHE A 277 14.52 -8.14 11.79
N PRO A 278 14.10 -9.18 11.06
CA PRO A 278 14.53 -9.40 9.68
C PRO A 278 13.93 -8.34 8.75
N TRP A 279 14.63 -7.21 8.64
CA TRP A 279 14.35 -6.20 7.64
C TRP A 279 14.88 -6.67 6.29
N SER A 280 13.99 -6.77 5.30
CA SER A 280 14.42 -7.08 3.93
C SER A 280 14.95 -5.80 3.28
N ARG A 281 16.28 -5.64 3.27
CA ARG A 281 16.97 -4.74 2.33
C ARG A 281 16.57 -5.11 0.91
N THR A 282 16.08 -4.17 0.12
CA THR A 282 15.95 -4.35 -1.34
C THR A 282 17.38 -4.49 -1.92
N ALA A 283 17.59 -5.36 -2.91
CA ALA A 283 18.94 -5.77 -3.33
C ALA A 283 19.78 -4.70 -4.08
N THR A 284 19.46 -3.42 -3.94
CA THR A 284 20.23 -2.28 -4.46
C THR A 284 21.10 -1.62 -3.38
N ASP A 285 21.16 -2.18 -2.19
CA ASP A 285 21.88 -1.61 -1.06
C ASP A 285 23.39 -1.95 -1.07
N PRO A 286 24.31 -0.97 -1.05
CA PRO A 286 25.72 -1.24 -0.80
C PRO A 286 25.93 -1.73 0.65
N VAL A 287 26.89 -2.64 0.82
CA VAL A 287 27.37 -3.07 2.14
C VAL A 287 28.15 -1.92 2.77
N GLY A 288 27.58 -1.25 3.77
CA GLY A 288 28.29 -0.19 4.51
C GLY A 288 29.35 -0.77 5.45
N SER A 289 30.63 -0.56 5.13
CA SER A 289 31.77 -0.69 6.04
C SER A 289 31.88 0.55 6.97
N PRO A 290 32.71 0.52 8.03
CA PRO A 290 32.68 1.50 9.12
C PRO A 290 33.19 2.88 8.70
N ARG A 291 32.47 3.93 9.13
CA ARG A 291 32.88 5.33 9.32
C ARG A 291 34.26 5.70 8.75
N GLU A 292 34.32 6.14 7.49
CA GLU A 292 35.41 7.00 7.02
C GLU A 292 34.86 8.22 6.28
N LYS A 293 35.26 9.39 6.83
CA LYS A 293 35.23 10.77 6.35
C LYS A 293 34.31 11.13 5.17
N ILE A 294 33.25 11.86 5.50
CA ILE A 294 32.49 12.68 4.55
C ILE A 294 33.30 13.96 4.30
N GLU A 295 34.15 13.95 3.28
CA GLU A 295 34.69 15.16 2.65
C GLU A 295 34.09 15.30 1.24
N ASP A 296 33.58 16.50 0.96
CA ASP A 296 33.12 17.04 -0.33
C ASP A 296 32.19 16.20 -1.24
N HIS A 297 30.88 16.33 -1.00
CA HIS A 297 29.82 16.02 -1.98
C HIS A 297 28.87 17.21 -2.27
N HIS A 298 29.31 18.46 -2.05
CA HIS A 298 28.51 19.65 -2.40
C HIS A 298 28.69 20.15 -3.86
N ALA A 299 29.48 19.48 -4.69
CA ALA A 299 29.71 19.90 -6.07
C ALA A 299 28.97 19.08 -7.15
N ALA A 300 28.22 18.03 -6.80
CA ALA A 300 27.58 17.14 -7.79
C ALA A 300 26.05 17.33 -7.95
N SER A 301 25.45 18.35 -7.32
CA SER A 301 24.02 18.66 -7.47
C SER A 301 23.69 19.52 -8.69
N GLN A 302 24.64 19.70 -9.61
CA GLN A 302 24.40 20.23 -10.95
C GLN A 302 24.80 19.14 -11.95
N HIS A 303 23.82 18.64 -12.71
CA HIS A 303 23.93 17.54 -13.69
C HIS A 303 23.97 16.10 -13.15
N ILE A 304 22.88 15.67 -12.52
CA ILE A 304 22.30 14.37 -12.89
C ILE A 304 20.88 14.67 -13.35
N ALA A 305 20.77 15.04 -14.63
CA ALA A 305 19.58 14.65 -15.36
C ALA A 305 19.42 13.16 -15.11
N THR A 306 18.21 12.73 -14.73
CA THR A 306 17.77 11.39 -15.08
C THR A 306 18.05 11.22 -16.56
N VAL A 307 19.15 10.58 -16.92
CA VAL A 307 19.24 9.95 -18.23
C VAL A 307 18.32 8.76 -18.10
N ALA A 308 17.01 9.03 -18.21
CA ALA A 308 16.16 8.07 -18.87
C ALA A 308 16.89 7.77 -20.18
N GLY A 309 17.31 6.51 -20.37
CA GLY A 309 17.62 6.05 -21.71
C GLY A 309 16.43 6.40 -22.61
N PRO A 310 16.63 6.58 -23.93
CA PRO A 310 15.50 6.80 -24.82
C PRO A 310 14.42 5.75 -24.51
N PRO A 311 13.15 6.15 -24.37
CA PRO A 311 12.09 5.22 -24.02
C PRO A 311 12.15 4.05 -25.01
N LEU A 312 12.32 2.83 -24.48
CA LEU A 312 12.18 1.63 -25.31
C LEU A 312 10.84 1.75 -26.02
N ALA A 313 10.85 1.62 -27.35
CA ALA A 313 9.62 1.60 -28.11
C ALA A 313 8.79 0.40 -27.63
N ILE A 314 7.75 0.67 -26.83
CA ILE A 314 6.75 -0.32 -26.48
C ILE A 314 5.84 -0.45 -27.69
N VAL A 315 5.85 -1.61 -28.31
CA VAL A 315 5.00 -1.89 -29.47
C VAL A 315 3.91 -2.86 -29.02
N ASP A 316 2.66 -2.47 -29.22
CA ASP A 316 1.55 -3.39 -29.06
C ASP A 316 1.56 -4.40 -30.20
N VAL A 317 1.51 -5.68 -29.85
CA VAL A 317 1.52 -6.80 -30.80
C VAL A 317 0.38 -7.76 -30.49
N ALA A 318 -0.13 -8.41 -31.52
CA ALA A 318 -1.10 -9.48 -31.34
C ALA A 318 -0.43 -10.68 -30.67
N LEU A 319 -1.17 -11.39 -29.82
CA LEU A 319 -0.68 -12.58 -29.14
C LEU A 319 -0.16 -13.64 -30.13
N ASP A 320 -0.79 -13.76 -31.31
CA ASP A 320 -0.37 -14.72 -32.34
C ASP A 320 0.89 -14.30 -33.11
N SER A 321 1.25 -13.01 -33.06
CA SER A 321 2.47 -12.51 -33.72
C SER A 321 3.75 -12.61 -32.88
N VAL A 322 3.65 -12.85 -31.56
CA VAL A 322 4.82 -12.82 -30.63
C VAL A 322 5.92 -13.83 -30.99
N CYS A 323 5.57 -14.90 -31.71
CA CYS A 323 6.49 -15.94 -32.17
C CYS A 323 6.48 -16.15 -33.69
N ALA A 324 5.90 -15.24 -34.48
CA ALA A 324 5.74 -15.43 -35.93
C ALA A 324 7.07 -15.65 -36.66
N THR A 325 8.15 -15.03 -36.16
CA THR A 325 9.52 -15.19 -36.66
C THR A 325 10.46 -15.61 -35.52
N PRO A 326 10.64 -16.92 -35.29
CA PRO A 326 11.56 -17.42 -34.28
C PRO A 326 13.00 -17.00 -34.56
N ARG A 327 13.73 -16.52 -33.54
CA ARG A 327 15.14 -16.12 -33.65
C ARG A 327 15.91 -16.57 -32.42
N ASP A 328 17.23 -16.50 -32.50
CA ASP A 328 18.12 -16.83 -31.40
C ASP A 328 18.07 -15.69 -30.38
N GLU A 329 17.45 -15.94 -29.23
CA GLU A 329 17.17 -14.92 -28.21
C GLU A 329 16.76 -15.55 -26.87
N VAL A 330 16.74 -14.71 -25.85
CA VAL A 330 16.09 -14.98 -24.56
C VAL A 330 14.84 -14.10 -24.43
N VAL A 331 13.68 -14.72 -24.31
CA VAL A 331 12.40 -14.02 -24.12
C VAL A 331 12.01 -14.01 -22.66
N LEU A 332 11.83 -12.81 -22.10
CA LEU A 332 11.21 -12.60 -20.80
C LEU A 332 9.71 -12.36 -20.97
N LEU A 333 8.91 -13.36 -20.62
CA LEU A 333 7.45 -13.24 -20.65
C LEU A 333 6.95 -12.73 -19.30
N MET A 334 6.65 -11.43 -19.25
CA MET A 334 6.32 -10.67 -18.04
C MET A 334 4.83 -10.28 -18.00
N GLY A 335 4.39 -9.74 -16.87
CA GLY A 335 3.01 -9.29 -16.65
C GLY A 335 2.40 -9.88 -15.38
N ILE A 336 1.28 -9.28 -14.94
CA ILE A 336 0.58 -9.66 -13.71
C ILE A 336 0.21 -11.17 -13.78
N PRO A 337 0.40 -11.95 -12.70
CA PRO A 337 -0.09 -13.32 -12.65
C PRO A 337 -1.56 -13.39 -13.05
N ALA A 338 -1.94 -14.47 -13.74
CA ALA A 338 -3.25 -14.65 -14.37
C ALA A 338 -3.57 -13.78 -15.60
N LEU A 339 -2.66 -12.96 -16.16
CA LEU A 339 -2.87 -12.31 -17.46
C LEU A 339 -2.35 -13.13 -18.65
N GLY A 340 -2.76 -14.40 -18.75
CA GLY A 340 -2.59 -15.17 -20.00
C GLY A 340 -1.16 -15.62 -20.37
N LYS A 341 -0.15 -15.46 -19.48
CA LYS A 341 1.23 -15.94 -19.74
C LYS A 341 1.31 -17.40 -20.18
N THR A 342 0.47 -18.28 -19.60
CA THR A 342 0.40 -19.69 -20.00
C THR A 342 -0.04 -19.87 -21.47
N SER A 343 -0.93 -19.02 -21.96
CA SER A 343 -1.35 -19.03 -23.37
C SER A 343 -0.26 -18.48 -24.29
N ALA A 344 0.51 -17.48 -23.84
CA ALA A 344 1.63 -16.94 -24.61
C ALA A 344 2.80 -17.93 -24.69
N VAL A 345 3.18 -18.56 -23.58
CA VAL A 345 4.33 -19.48 -23.57
C VAL A 345 4.11 -20.72 -24.44
N SER A 346 2.87 -21.18 -24.63
CA SER A 346 2.57 -22.31 -25.51
C SER A 346 2.94 -22.05 -26.96
N ARG A 347 2.82 -20.79 -27.42
CA ARG A 347 3.22 -20.36 -28.78
C ARG A 347 4.73 -20.42 -28.94
N PHE A 348 5.49 -19.97 -27.93
CA PHE A 348 6.95 -20.07 -27.92
C PHE A 348 7.42 -21.53 -27.93
N THR A 349 6.82 -22.40 -27.11
CA THR A 349 7.19 -23.82 -27.11
C THR A 349 6.85 -24.52 -28.41
N ALA A 350 5.71 -24.19 -29.04
CA ALA A 350 5.35 -24.72 -30.36
C ALA A 350 6.32 -24.25 -31.45
N ALA A 351 6.90 -23.05 -31.30
CA ALA A 351 7.93 -22.49 -32.16
C ALA A 351 9.37 -22.97 -31.83
N GLY A 352 9.52 -23.97 -30.95
CA GLY A 352 10.81 -24.61 -30.63
C GLY A 352 11.64 -23.90 -29.55
N TYR A 353 11.08 -22.98 -28.77
CA TYR A 353 11.79 -22.36 -27.64
C TYR A 353 11.86 -23.31 -26.44
N VAL A 354 13.01 -23.34 -25.77
CA VAL A 354 13.19 -24.00 -24.48
C VAL A 354 12.52 -23.15 -23.40
N ARG A 355 11.49 -23.70 -22.75
CA ARG A 355 10.78 -23.02 -21.65
C ARG A 355 11.46 -23.27 -20.32
N LEU A 356 11.91 -22.20 -19.67
CA LEU A 356 12.50 -22.24 -18.33
C LEU A 356 11.56 -21.56 -17.32
N ASN A 357 11.05 -22.35 -16.37
CA ASN A 357 10.09 -21.88 -15.38
C ASN A 357 10.42 -22.45 -13.99
N ARG A 358 10.60 -21.57 -13.01
CA ARG A 358 10.93 -21.90 -11.62
C ARG A 358 9.87 -22.78 -10.98
N ASP A 359 8.59 -22.51 -11.22
CA ASP A 359 7.50 -23.28 -10.62
C ASP A 359 7.45 -24.72 -11.16
N ARG A 360 8.09 -25.00 -12.32
CA ARG A 360 8.27 -26.35 -12.85
C ARG A 360 9.57 -27.01 -12.39
N ALA A 361 10.65 -26.24 -12.30
CA ALA A 361 11.97 -26.75 -11.92
C ALA A 361 12.15 -26.93 -10.40
N GLY A 362 11.37 -26.20 -9.59
CA GLY A 362 11.64 -26.02 -8.17
C GLY A 362 12.76 -25.00 -7.92
N GLY A 363 13.02 -24.68 -6.65
CA GLY A 363 14.13 -23.79 -6.26
C GLY A 363 13.83 -22.28 -6.36
N LYS A 364 14.90 -21.49 -6.54
CA LYS A 364 14.89 -20.03 -6.69
C LYS A 364 14.95 -19.64 -8.17
N LEU A 365 14.65 -18.37 -8.48
CA LEU A 365 14.73 -17.89 -9.87
C LEU A 365 16.15 -17.98 -10.43
N ASP A 366 17.16 -17.71 -9.61
CA ASP A 366 18.57 -17.74 -10.01
C ASP A 366 19.05 -19.17 -10.35
N ASP A 367 18.36 -20.20 -9.85
CA ASP A 367 18.67 -21.59 -10.18
C ASP A 367 18.36 -21.92 -11.65
N LEU A 368 17.62 -21.06 -12.36
CA LEU A 368 17.40 -21.18 -13.80
C LEU A 368 18.61 -20.74 -14.64
N LEU A 369 19.55 -19.96 -14.09
CA LEU A 369 20.67 -19.42 -14.87
C LEU A 369 21.65 -20.53 -15.30
N PRO A 370 22.10 -21.45 -14.41
CA PRO A 370 22.94 -22.58 -14.83
C PRO A 370 22.20 -23.52 -15.80
N VAL A 371 20.88 -23.65 -15.68
CA VAL A 371 20.05 -24.45 -16.58
C VAL A 371 20.02 -23.84 -17.99
N LEU A 372 19.90 -22.51 -18.08
CA LEU A 372 19.99 -21.78 -19.34
C LEU A 372 21.36 -21.99 -20.00
N GLU A 373 22.45 -21.84 -19.24
CA GLU A 373 23.82 -22.04 -19.73
C GLU A 373 24.06 -23.49 -20.21
N ALA A 374 23.57 -24.49 -19.46
CA ALA A 374 23.69 -25.89 -19.83
C ALA A 374 22.95 -26.24 -21.13
N HIS A 375 21.71 -25.75 -21.28
CA HIS A 375 20.97 -25.92 -22.53
C HIS A 375 21.64 -25.21 -23.71
N HIS A 376 22.21 -24.04 -23.48
CA HIS A 376 22.96 -23.32 -24.50
C HIS A 376 24.22 -24.09 -24.93
N ALA A 377 24.98 -24.63 -23.98
CA ALA A 377 26.13 -25.49 -24.25
C ALA A 377 25.75 -26.76 -25.03
N ALA A 378 24.53 -27.27 -24.83
CA ALA A 378 23.95 -28.38 -25.60
C ALA A 378 23.39 -27.97 -26.98
N GLY A 379 23.54 -26.71 -27.38
CA GLY A 379 23.17 -26.20 -28.71
C GLY A 379 21.85 -25.42 -28.79
N ALA A 380 21.12 -25.27 -27.68
CA ALA A 380 19.88 -24.48 -27.69
C ALA A 380 20.17 -22.97 -27.81
N ARG A 381 19.41 -22.28 -28.67
CA ARG A 381 19.59 -20.84 -28.92
C ARG A 381 18.36 -19.99 -28.61
N ARG A 382 17.22 -20.63 -28.32
CA ARG A 382 15.91 -19.97 -28.17
C ARG A 382 15.31 -20.31 -26.83
N PHE A 383 15.13 -19.31 -25.98
CA PHE A 383 14.67 -19.51 -24.60
C PHE A 383 13.46 -18.63 -24.30
N VAL A 384 12.50 -19.16 -23.54
CA VAL A 384 11.38 -18.38 -23.00
C VAL A 384 11.26 -18.60 -21.50
N LEU A 385 11.22 -17.50 -20.74
CA LEU A 385 11.09 -17.49 -19.30
C LEU A 385 9.77 -16.83 -18.90
N ASP A 386 8.82 -17.62 -18.43
CA ASP A 386 7.47 -17.18 -18.03
C ASP A 386 7.29 -17.09 -16.50
N ASN A 387 8.32 -16.56 -15.83
CA ASN A 387 8.35 -16.41 -14.39
C ASN A 387 7.75 -15.08 -13.92
N THR A 388 7.69 -14.88 -12.61
CA THR A 388 7.23 -13.63 -12.01
C THR A 388 8.42 -12.73 -11.71
N TYR A 389 8.84 -11.95 -12.71
CA TYR A 389 9.88 -10.92 -12.57
C TYR A 389 9.23 -9.56 -12.27
N THR A 390 9.08 -9.21 -11.00
CA THR A 390 8.47 -7.92 -10.62
C THR A 390 9.48 -6.77 -10.59
N LEU A 391 10.76 -7.06 -10.35
CA LEU A 391 11.77 -6.04 -10.04
C LEU A 391 12.93 -6.16 -11.01
N ARG A 392 13.56 -5.05 -11.38
CA ARG A 392 14.77 -4.97 -12.23
C ARG A 392 15.85 -5.95 -11.76
N ARG A 393 16.10 -6.00 -10.46
CA ARG A 393 17.06 -6.95 -9.85
C ARG A 393 16.76 -8.43 -10.12
N MET A 394 15.48 -8.81 -10.26
CA MET A 394 15.09 -10.21 -10.49
C MET A 394 15.36 -10.66 -11.92
N ARG A 395 15.51 -9.70 -12.84
CA ARG A 395 15.79 -9.93 -14.27
C ARG A 395 17.25 -9.63 -14.63
N ALA A 396 17.97 -8.89 -13.80
CA ALA A 396 19.40 -8.61 -14.00
C ALA A 396 20.23 -9.89 -14.25
N GLY A 397 20.02 -10.94 -13.46
CA GLY A 397 20.77 -12.20 -13.61
C GLY A 397 20.55 -12.87 -14.96
N VAL A 398 19.31 -12.94 -15.44
CA VAL A 398 19.01 -13.57 -16.74
C VAL A 398 19.48 -12.71 -17.90
N ILE A 399 19.39 -11.37 -17.79
CA ILE A 399 19.87 -10.47 -18.84
C ILE A 399 21.39 -10.51 -18.95
N ALA A 400 22.11 -10.47 -17.82
CA ALA A 400 23.56 -10.60 -17.80
C ALA A 400 24.02 -11.96 -18.35
N THR A 401 23.31 -13.04 -18.00
CA THR A 401 23.62 -14.37 -18.53
C THR A 401 23.39 -14.44 -20.03
N ALA A 402 22.27 -13.93 -20.54
CA ALA A 402 22.01 -13.86 -21.98
C ALA A 402 23.11 -13.07 -22.73
N GLY A 403 23.55 -11.94 -22.16
CA GLY A 403 24.64 -11.14 -22.70
C GLY A 403 25.97 -11.92 -22.79
N ARG A 404 26.34 -12.68 -21.75
CA ARG A 404 27.54 -13.56 -21.79
C ARG A 404 27.45 -14.63 -22.86
N LEU A 405 26.24 -15.12 -23.15
CA LEU A 405 25.98 -16.13 -24.17
C LEU A 405 25.80 -15.54 -25.58
N GLY A 406 25.89 -14.20 -25.71
CA GLY A 406 25.70 -13.51 -26.99
C GLY A 406 24.26 -13.58 -27.52
N LEU A 407 23.27 -13.77 -26.65
CA LEU A 407 21.85 -13.82 -27.03
C LEU A 407 21.14 -12.50 -26.68
N PRO A 408 20.41 -11.88 -27.62
CA PRO A 408 19.61 -10.70 -27.33
C PRO A 408 18.46 -11.04 -26.37
N VAL A 409 18.03 -10.04 -25.60
CA VAL A 409 16.90 -10.18 -24.68
C VAL A 409 15.71 -9.38 -25.17
N ARG A 410 14.58 -10.07 -25.36
CA ARG A 410 13.28 -9.47 -25.69
C ARG A 410 12.34 -9.62 -24.51
N CYS A 411 11.63 -8.55 -24.14
CA CYS A 411 10.56 -8.61 -23.15
C CYS A 411 9.20 -8.64 -23.84
N VAL A 412 8.39 -9.66 -23.55
CA VAL A 412 6.98 -9.70 -23.92
C VAL A 412 6.15 -9.46 -22.65
N TRP A 413 5.49 -8.31 -22.59
CA TRP A 413 4.68 -7.89 -21.46
C TRP A 413 3.20 -8.20 -21.71
N MET A 414 2.61 -9.09 -20.92
CA MET A 414 1.17 -9.27 -20.90
C MET A 414 0.49 -8.06 -20.28
N GLY A 415 -0.18 -7.26 -21.11
CA GLY A 415 -0.96 -6.10 -20.71
C GLY A 415 -2.24 -6.49 -19.95
N GLY A 416 -2.96 -5.50 -19.44
CA GLY A 416 -4.17 -5.68 -18.63
C GLY A 416 -4.05 -5.08 -17.23
N THR A 417 -5.18 -4.94 -16.56
CA THR A 417 -5.28 -4.34 -15.22
C THR A 417 -5.17 -5.40 -14.12
N VAL A 418 -4.98 -4.95 -12.87
CA VAL A 418 -5.06 -5.85 -11.70
C VAL A 418 -6.44 -6.50 -11.59
N ASP A 419 -7.49 -5.84 -12.05
CA ASP A 419 -8.84 -6.39 -12.00
C ASP A 419 -9.08 -7.45 -13.08
N ASP A 420 -8.48 -7.30 -14.25
CA ASP A 420 -8.43 -8.37 -15.25
C ASP A 420 -7.74 -9.62 -14.68
N ALA A 421 -6.63 -9.43 -13.98
CA ALA A 421 -5.93 -10.50 -13.30
C ALA A 421 -6.78 -11.14 -12.19
N ARG A 422 -7.48 -10.34 -11.38
CA ARG A 422 -8.35 -10.83 -10.30
C ARG A 422 -9.54 -11.61 -10.85
N TYR A 423 -10.20 -11.09 -11.90
CA TYR A 423 -11.30 -11.76 -12.57
C TYR A 423 -10.83 -13.11 -13.13
N ASN A 424 -9.74 -13.11 -13.89
CA ASN A 424 -9.25 -14.34 -14.53
C ASN A 424 -8.72 -15.37 -13.51
N ALA A 425 -8.08 -14.92 -12.43
CA ALA A 425 -7.66 -15.81 -11.34
C ALA A 425 -8.87 -16.47 -10.66
N ALA A 426 -9.90 -15.69 -10.32
CA ALA A 426 -11.14 -16.22 -9.75
C ALA A 426 -11.84 -17.19 -10.71
N LEU A 427 -11.89 -16.85 -12.00
CA LEU A 427 -12.49 -17.68 -13.05
C LEU A 427 -11.79 -19.02 -13.19
N ARG A 428 -10.45 -19.02 -13.25
CA ARG A 428 -9.64 -20.24 -13.33
C ARG A 428 -9.84 -21.12 -12.10
N LEU A 429 -9.88 -20.53 -10.91
CA LEU A 429 -10.14 -21.25 -9.67
C LEU A 429 -11.53 -21.86 -9.65
N PHE A 430 -12.55 -21.10 -10.05
CA PHE A 430 -13.93 -21.58 -10.11
C PHE A 430 -14.09 -22.72 -11.12
N ARG A 431 -13.58 -22.56 -12.36
CA ARG A 431 -13.62 -23.64 -13.38
C ARG A 431 -12.88 -24.89 -12.95
N LYS A 432 -11.77 -24.74 -12.21
CA LYS A 432 -10.98 -25.87 -11.71
C LYS A 432 -11.68 -26.62 -10.58
N LEU A 433 -12.39 -25.92 -9.69
CA LEU A 433 -12.92 -26.50 -8.45
C LEU A 433 -14.44 -26.65 -8.42
N GLY A 434 -15.16 -26.08 -9.40
CA GLY A 434 -16.63 -25.96 -9.42
C GLY A 434 -17.19 -24.99 -8.38
N ARG A 435 -16.33 -24.35 -7.57
CA ARG A 435 -16.68 -23.37 -6.54
C ARG A 435 -15.46 -22.52 -6.19
N LEU A 436 -15.69 -21.43 -5.47
CA LEU A 436 -14.60 -20.66 -4.86
C LEU A 436 -14.04 -21.42 -3.64
N PRO A 437 -12.71 -21.51 -3.49
CA PRO A 437 -12.09 -22.10 -2.30
C PRO A 437 -12.16 -21.15 -1.09
N SER A 438 -12.20 -21.70 0.12
CA SER A 438 -12.03 -20.92 1.35
C SER A 438 -10.58 -20.40 1.50
N PRO A 439 -10.32 -19.39 2.34
CA PRO A 439 -8.96 -18.95 2.66
C PRO A 439 -8.00 -20.09 3.04
N ASP A 440 -8.46 -21.02 3.87
CA ASP A 440 -7.64 -22.14 4.34
C ASP A 440 -7.32 -23.11 3.20
N GLU A 441 -8.29 -23.36 2.31
CA GLU A 441 -8.06 -24.16 1.10
C GLU A 441 -7.08 -23.48 0.14
N ILE A 442 -7.15 -22.15 0.00
CA ILE A 442 -6.19 -21.39 -0.80
C ILE A 442 -4.78 -21.57 -0.24
N VAL A 443 -4.61 -21.44 1.08
CA VAL A 443 -3.31 -21.62 1.75
C VAL A 443 -2.80 -23.06 1.59
N ALA A 444 -3.67 -24.05 1.82
CA ALA A 444 -3.29 -25.46 1.72
C ALA A 444 -2.88 -25.84 0.29
N ARG A 445 -3.67 -25.47 -0.71
CA ARG A 445 -3.42 -25.79 -2.12
C ARG A 445 -2.26 -25.00 -2.70
N GLY A 446 -2.06 -23.75 -2.26
CA GLY A 446 -0.96 -22.91 -2.74
C GLY A 446 0.44 -23.46 -2.44
N LYS A 447 0.56 -24.45 -1.55
CA LYS A 447 1.82 -25.17 -1.30
C LYS A 447 2.24 -26.06 -2.48
N THR A 448 1.28 -26.54 -3.27
CA THR A 448 1.52 -27.51 -4.36
C THR A 448 1.01 -27.03 -5.71
N ASP A 449 0.14 -26.02 -5.74
CA ASP A 449 -0.38 -25.42 -6.97
C ASP A 449 -0.04 -23.93 -7.03
N PRO A 450 0.95 -23.52 -7.85
CA PRO A 450 1.36 -22.13 -7.97
C PRO A 450 0.28 -21.22 -8.57
N ASN A 451 -0.79 -21.80 -9.16
CA ASN A 451 -1.94 -21.06 -9.66
C ASN A 451 -3.07 -20.92 -8.62
N THR A 452 -2.92 -21.49 -7.43
CA THR A 452 -3.84 -21.28 -6.30
C THR A 452 -3.18 -20.37 -5.28
N PHE A 453 -3.50 -19.09 -5.35
CA PHE A 453 -2.94 -18.06 -4.47
C PHE A 453 -4.03 -17.11 -3.96
N PRO A 454 -3.80 -16.41 -2.83
CA PRO A 454 -4.74 -15.41 -2.34
C PRO A 454 -4.68 -14.15 -3.21
N PRO A 455 -5.79 -13.38 -3.32
CA PRO A 455 -5.85 -12.17 -4.15
C PRO A 455 -4.73 -11.16 -3.85
N ALA A 456 -4.28 -11.09 -2.59
CA ALA A 456 -3.18 -10.22 -2.17
C ALA A 456 -1.84 -10.44 -2.90
N VAL A 457 -1.65 -11.56 -3.61
CA VAL A 457 -0.48 -11.76 -4.49
C VAL A 457 -0.53 -10.83 -5.70
N LEU A 458 -1.72 -10.59 -6.26
CA LEU A 458 -1.92 -9.68 -7.38
C LEU A 458 -1.71 -8.23 -6.95
N ASP A 459 -2.19 -7.87 -5.75
CA ASP A 459 -1.99 -6.54 -5.17
C ASP A 459 -0.50 -6.26 -4.95
N ARG A 460 0.23 -7.27 -4.45
CA ARG A 460 1.69 -7.18 -4.29
C ARG A 460 2.37 -7.02 -5.63
N PHE A 461 1.98 -7.77 -6.66
CA PHE A 461 2.55 -7.60 -7.99
C PHE A 461 2.30 -6.19 -8.52
N ALA A 462 1.05 -5.72 -8.50
CA ALA A 462 0.67 -4.41 -9.02
C ALA A 462 1.40 -3.25 -8.30
N SER A 463 1.64 -3.38 -7.00
CA SER A 463 2.33 -2.37 -6.19
C SER A 463 3.86 -2.44 -6.25
N THR A 464 4.45 -3.52 -6.76
CA THR A 464 5.92 -3.72 -6.78
C THR A 464 6.49 -3.89 -8.18
N ALA A 465 5.68 -3.96 -9.23
CA ALA A 465 6.17 -4.14 -10.59
C ALA A 465 6.91 -2.88 -11.09
N GLU A 466 8.19 -3.02 -11.38
CA GLU A 466 9.02 -1.98 -11.98
C GLU A 466 8.94 -2.06 -13.52
N PRO A 467 8.87 -0.92 -14.24
CA PRO A 467 8.91 -0.91 -15.69
C PRO A 467 10.26 -1.40 -16.20
N VAL A 468 10.25 -2.11 -17.33
CA VAL A 468 11.46 -2.55 -18.02
C VAL A 468 12.04 -1.40 -18.84
N ASP A 469 13.34 -1.17 -18.65
CA ASP A 469 14.09 -0.01 -19.10
C ASP A 469 15.18 -0.42 -20.12
N ALA A 470 15.49 0.50 -21.04
CA ALA A 470 16.54 0.35 -22.06
C ALA A 470 17.91 0.05 -21.42
N LEU A 471 18.17 0.68 -20.26
CA LEU A 471 19.43 0.56 -19.53
C LEU A 471 19.68 -0.83 -18.95
N GLU A 472 18.68 -1.72 -18.97
CA GLU A 472 18.81 -3.06 -18.43
C GLU A 472 19.39 -4.06 -19.43
N GLY A 473 19.61 -3.66 -20.69
CA GLY A 473 20.10 -4.56 -21.75
C GLY A 473 19.01 -5.35 -22.46
N VAL A 474 17.76 -4.88 -22.37
CA VAL A 474 16.63 -5.42 -23.14
C VAL A 474 16.57 -4.69 -24.49
N GLU A 475 16.59 -5.44 -25.59
CA GLU A 475 16.58 -4.91 -26.97
C GLU A 475 15.21 -4.28 -27.31
N ARG A 476 14.12 -4.91 -26.88
CA ARG A 476 12.75 -4.52 -27.23
C ARG A 476 11.75 -4.96 -26.17
N VAL A 477 10.71 -4.14 -25.98
CA VAL A 477 9.51 -4.49 -25.21
C VAL A 477 8.31 -4.55 -26.15
N GLU A 478 7.69 -5.72 -26.20
CA GLU A 478 6.42 -5.94 -26.90
C GLU A 478 5.32 -6.08 -25.86
N ARG A 479 4.21 -5.37 -26.03
CA ARG A 479 3.05 -5.48 -25.15
C ARG A 479 1.96 -6.28 -25.85
N VAL A 480 1.40 -7.26 -25.16
CA VAL A 480 0.24 -8.03 -25.64
C VAL A 480 -0.99 -7.59 -24.84
N PRO A 481 -1.94 -6.84 -25.43
CA PRO A 481 -3.15 -6.44 -24.73
C PRO A 481 -3.94 -7.66 -24.23
N PHE A 482 -4.49 -7.57 -23.02
CA PHE A 482 -5.35 -8.61 -22.48
C PHE A 482 -6.81 -8.30 -22.81
N THR A 483 -7.51 -9.31 -23.31
CA THR A 483 -8.93 -9.25 -23.62
C THR A 483 -9.64 -10.33 -22.84
N ARG A 484 -10.69 -9.96 -22.11
CA ARG A 484 -11.60 -10.93 -21.50
C ARG A 484 -12.45 -11.54 -22.61
N LEU A 485 -12.42 -12.86 -22.72
CA LEU A 485 -13.24 -13.58 -23.70
C LEU A 485 -14.51 -14.05 -23.02
N ASP A 486 -15.65 -13.58 -23.52
CA ASP A 486 -16.95 -14.11 -23.17
C ASP A 486 -17.30 -15.28 -24.10
N PRO A 487 -17.65 -16.44 -23.54
CA PRO A 487 -18.16 -17.52 -24.36
C PRO A 487 -19.48 -17.09 -25.05
N PRO A 488 -19.66 -17.39 -26.34
CA PRO A 488 -20.82 -16.93 -27.11
C PRO A 488 -22.14 -17.54 -26.60
N ASP A 489 -22.09 -18.62 -25.83
CA ASP A 489 -23.24 -19.25 -25.19
C ASP A 489 -23.71 -18.54 -23.90
N TYR A 490 -23.04 -17.47 -23.47
CA TYR A 490 -23.40 -16.70 -22.27
C TYR A 490 -24.40 -15.62 -22.64
N THR A 491 -25.69 -15.94 -22.54
CA THR A 491 -26.80 -15.10 -23.06
C THR A 491 -27.77 -14.64 -21.97
N THR A 492 -27.63 -15.11 -20.73
CA THR A 492 -28.59 -14.80 -19.67
C THR A 492 -28.41 -13.37 -19.17
N ARG A 493 -29.47 -12.56 -19.20
CA ARG A 493 -29.49 -11.18 -18.68
C ARG A 493 -29.72 -11.17 -17.18
N ALA A 494 -29.00 -10.33 -16.44
CA ALA A 494 -29.13 -10.32 -14.98
C ALA A 494 -28.73 -8.99 -14.32
N LEU A 495 -29.20 -8.80 -13.08
CA LEU A 495 -28.73 -7.77 -12.16
C LEU A 495 -28.09 -8.42 -10.93
N LEU A 496 -26.92 -7.90 -10.54
CA LEU A 496 -26.30 -8.19 -9.25
C LEU A 496 -26.63 -7.03 -8.30
N LEU A 497 -27.45 -7.31 -7.29
CA LEU A 497 -27.99 -6.32 -6.38
C LEU A 497 -27.24 -6.43 -5.04
N GLY A 498 -26.70 -5.33 -4.54
CA GLY A 498 -26.33 -5.24 -3.13
C GLY A 498 -27.52 -5.66 -2.26
N LEU A 499 -27.30 -6.41 -1.18
CA LEU A 499 -28.39 -6.70 -0.25
C LEU A 499 -28.55 -5.56 0.75
N ASP A 500 -27.61 -5.47 1.68
CA ASP A 500 -27.64 -4.56 2.82
C ASP A 500 -27.39 -3.12 2.35
N GLY A 501 -28.32 -2.21 2.66
CA GLY A 501 -28.30 -0.80 2.24
C GLY A 501 -28.87 -0.54 0.84
N THR A 502 -28.92 -1.56 -0.03
CA THR A 502 -29.44 -1.46 -1.40
C THR A 502 -30.88 -1.99 -1.54
N LEU A 503 -31.09 -3.28 -1.30
CA LEU A 503 -32.43 -3.91 -1.31
C LEU A 503 -33.12 -3.86 0.04
N ARG A 504 -32.35 -3.98 1.11
CA ARG A 504 -32.88 -4.11 2.47
C ARG A 504 -32.16 -3.21 3.47
N ALA A 505 -32.90 -2.82 4.50
CA ALA A 505 -32.37 -2.28 5.74
C ALA A 505 -32.70 -3.23 6.90
N THR A 506 -32.28 -2.85 8.11
CA THR A 506 -32.60 -3.54 9.35
C THR A 506 -33.58 -2.72 10.19
N ARG A 507 -34.49 -3.39 10.91
CA ARG A 507 -35.37 -2.73 11.90
C ARG A 507 -34.56 -2.23 13.08
N SER A 508 -33.53 -2.99 13.46
CA SER A 508 -32.63 -2.70 14.57
C SER A 508 -31.72 -1.49 14.33
N GLY A 509 -31.56 -1.05 13.08
CA GLY A 509 -30.56 -0.05 12.68
C GLY A 509 -29.12 -0.61 12.59
N ALA A 510 -28.94 -1.92 12.78
CA ALA A 510 -27.66 -2.58 12.56
C ALA A 510 -27.26 -2.57 11.07
N PRO A 511 -25.96 -2.59 10.73
CA PRO A 511 -25.51 -2.56 9.35
C PRO A 511 -25.89 -3.81 8.52
N PHE A 512 -26.25 -4.92 9.18
CA PHE A 512 -26.72 -6.15 8.55
C PHE A 512 -27.68 -6.89 9.50
N PRO A 513 -28.66 -7.66 8.97
CA PRO A 513 -29.64 -8.34 9.79
C PRO A 513 -28.99 -9.47 10.60
N THR A 514 -29.32 -9.52 11.90
CA THR A 514 -28.91 -10.60 12.82
C THR A 514 -30.05 -11.56 13.13
N ALA A 515 -31.23 -11.34 12.53
CA ALA A 515 -32.38 -12.23 12.55
C ALA A 515 -33.20 -12.02 11.26
N ALA A 516 -33.99 -13.02 10.86
CA ALA A 516 -34.85 -12.89 9.67
C ALA A 516 -35.87 -11.75 9.82
N ASP A 517 -36.50 -11.64 10.99
CA ASP A 517 -37.47 -10.58 11.27
C ASP A 517 -36.83 -9.19 11.45
N ASP A 518 -35.50 -9.08 11.38
CA ASP A 518 -34.85 -7.77 11.33
C ASP A 518 -34.89 -7.16 9.92
N VAL A 519 -35.20 -7.95 8.89
CA VAL A 519 -35.17 -7.48 7.50
C VAL A 519 -36.35 -6.56 7.19
N VAL A 520 -36.03 -5.37 6.65
CA VAL A 520 -36.97 -4.43 6.05
C VAL A 520 -36.63 -4.26 4.58
N LEU A 521 -37.59 -4.51 3.69
CA LEU A 521 -37.43 -4.17 2.28
C LEU A 521 -37.53 -2.65 2.14
N LEU A 522 -36.58 -2.05 1.44
CA LEU A 522 -36.61 -0.63 1.17
C LEU A 522 -37.68 -0.30 0.09
N PRO A 523 -38.20 0.95 0.00
CA PRO A 523 -39.33 1.31 -0.89
C PRO A 523 -39.06 1.15 -2.39
N ASN A 524 -40.06 0.99 -3.24
CA ASN A 524 -39.92 0.97 -4.72
C ASN A 524 -39.10 -0.20 -5.31
N ARG A 525 -38.55 -1.12 -4.50
CA ARG A 525 -37.69 -2.22 -4.97
C ARG A 525 -38.46 -3.19 -5.84
N ARG A 526 -39.70 -3.52 -5.45
CA ARG A 526 -40.55 -4.44 -6.22
C ARG A 526 -41.02 -3.79 -7.51
N GLU A 527 -41.51 -2.57 -7.41
CA GLU A 527 -42.12 -1.80 -8.51
C GLU A 527 -41.14 -1.62 -9.67
N ILE A 528 -39.86 -1.39 -9.35
CA ILE A 528 -38.81 -1.17 -10.35
C ILE A 528 -38.24 -2.48 -10.88
N LEU A 529 -38.11 -3.52 -10.05
CA LEU A 529 -37.52 -4.80 -10.48
C LEU A 529 -38.52 -5.71 -11.21
N ALA A 530 -39.82 -5.63 -10.88
CA ALA A 530 -40.83 -6.54 -11.45
C ALA A 530 -40.93 -6.46 -12.99
N PRO A 531 -40.93 -5.27 -13.63
CA PRO A 531 -40.91 -5.17 -15.10
C PRO A 531 -39.65 -5.79 -15.72
N LEU A 532 -38.49 -5.65 -15.07
CA LEU A 532 -37.23 -6.23 -15.54
C LEU A 532 -37.27 -7.76 -15.47
N VAL A 533 -37.80 -8.31 -14.39
CA VAL A 533 -38.01 -9.76 -14.23
C VAL A 533 -39.00 -10.28 -15.28
N ALA A 534 -40.11 -9.57 -15.51
CA ALA A 534 -41.06 -9.92 -16.56
C ALA A 534 -40.44 -9.86 -17.96
N ALA A 535 -39.49 -8.95 -18.17
CA ALA A 535 -38.69 -8.87 -19.39
C ALA A 535 -37.61 -9.97 -19.47
N GLY A 536 -37.44 -10.85 -18.47
CA GLY A 536 -36.50 -11.96 -18.49
C GLY A 536 -35.14 -11.70 -17.84
N VAL A 537 -35.00 -10.61 -17.06
CA VAL A 537 -33.79 -10.33 -16.27
C VAL A 537 -33.80 -11.14 -14.98
N ARG A 538 -32.72 -11.88 -14.70
CA ARG A 538 -32.55 -12.60 -13.43
C ARG A 538 -31.98 -11.70 -12.34
N LEU A 539 -32.41 -11.89 -11.10
CA LEU A 539 -31.93 -11.10 -9.96
C LEU A 539 -31.04 -11.94 -9.04
N PHE A 540 -29.89 -11.39 -8.68
CA PHE A 540 -28.99 -12.00 -7.70
C PHE A 540 -28.65 -11.01 -6.59
N GLY A 541 -28.85 -11.41 -5.34
CA GLY A 541 -28.40 -10.66 -4.17
C GLY A 541 -26.93 -10.95 -3.86
N VAL A 542 -26.11 -9.92 -3.60
CA VAL A 542 -24.69 -10.07 -3.29
C VAL A 542 -24.32 -9.30 -2.03
N SER A 543 -23.75 -9.99 -1.03
CA SER A 543 -23.40 -9.37 0.27
C SER A 543 -22.07 -9.85 0.88
N ASN A 544 -21.51 -9.02 1.75
CA ASN A 544 -20.37 -9.33 2.61
C ASN A 544 -20.84 -9.62 4.05
N GLN A 545 -20.94 -10.90 4.41
CA GLN A 545 -21.48 -11.35 5.69
C GLN A 545 -20.35 -11.77 6.66
N GLY A 546 -19.44 -10.82 6.91
CA GLY A 546 -18.25 -11.06 7.74
C GLY A 546 -18.56 -11.38 9.21
N GLY A 547 -19.77 -11.06 9.67
CA GLY A 547 -20.26 -11.41 11.01
C GLY A 547 -20.25 -12.92 11.27
N VAL A 548 -20.35 -13.75 10.22
CA VAL A 548 -20.25 -15.21 10.33
C VAL A 548 -18.89 -15.64 10.87
N ALA A 549 -17.80 -15.17 10.26
CA ALA A 549 -16.45 -15.46 10.74
C ALA A 549 -16.14 -14.84 12.10
N LEU A 550 -16.86 -13.78 12.49
CA LEU A 550 -16.72 -13.12 13.79
C LEU A 550 -17.60 -13.76 14.87
N GLY A 551 -18.38 -14.80 14.56
CA GLY A 551 -19.31 -15.45 15.50
C GLY A 551 -20.48 -14.56 15.92
N GLN A 552 -20.74 -13.48 15.19
CA GLN A 552 -21.82 -12.52 15.48
C GLN A 552 -23.18 -12.99 14.97
N VAL A 553 -23.18 -13.83 13.93
CA VAL A 553 -24.37 -14.40 13.31
C VAL A 553 -24.00 -15.75 12.71
N ASP A 554 -24.89 -16.73 12.71
CA ASP A 554 -24.63 -18.01 12.07
C ASP A 554 -25.10 -18.03 10.59
N VAL A 555 -24.66 -19.05 9.85
CA VAL A 555 -25.00 -19.20 8.42
C VAL A 555 -26.50 -19.40 8.20
N ALA A 556 -27.18 -20.09 9.12
CA ALA A 556 -28.62 -20.35 9.03
C ALA A 556 -29.42 -19.04 9.11
N THR A 557 -29.01 -18.14 9.99
CA THR A 557 -29.61 -16.83 10.19
C THR A 557 -29.38 -15.91 9.00
N VAL A 558 -28.16 -15.89 8.46
CA VAL A 558 -27.88 -15.13 7.22
C VAL A 558 -28.76 -15.64 6.07
N ARG A 559 -28.91 -16.96 5.93
CA ARG A 559 -29.77 -17.56 4.91
C ARG A 559 -31.23 -17.18 5.13
N ALA A 560 -31.74 -17.31 6.35
CA ALA A 560 -33.11 -16.93 6.68
C ALA A 560 -33.39 -15.43 6.41
N ALA A 561 -32.41 -14.55 6.63
CA ALA A 561 -32.52 -13.14 6.28
C ALA A 561 -32.55 -12.93 4.75
N CYS A 562 -31.74 -13.66 3.98
CA CYS A 562 -31.81 -13.64 2.51
C CYS A 562 -33.17 -14.14 1.99
N ASP A 563 -33.66 -15.27 2.52
CA ASP A 563 -34.96 -15.84 2.17
C ASP A 563 -36.10 -14.88 2.51
N ARG A 564 -36.02 -14.22 3.68
CA ARG A 564 -36.96 -13.17 4.07
C ARG A 564 -36.92 -11.97 3.11
N THR A 565 -35.73 -11.59 2.65
CA THR A 565 -35.57 -10.51 1.67
C THR A 565 -36.28 -10.85 0.35
N ALA A 566 -36.08 -12.08 -0.15
CA ALA A 566 -36.75 -12.56 -1.36
C ALA A 566 -38.28 -12.65 -1.17
N ALA A 567 -38.74 -13.13 -0.02
CA ALA A 567 -40.16 -13.22 0.32
C ALA A 567 -40.85 -11.85 0.38
N LEU A 568 -40.19 -10.85 0.99
CA LEU A 568 -40.71 -9.48 1.04
C LEU A 568 -40.70 -8.80 -0.32
N LEU A 569 -39.66 -9.03 -1.13
CA LEU A 569 -39.60 -8.53 -2.50
C LEU A 569 -40.70 -9.16 -3.38
N GLY A 570 -41.01 -10.44 -3.13
CA GLY A 570 -41.99 -11.23 -3.86
C GLY A 570 -41.62 -11.43 -5.33
N LEU A 571 -40.32 -11.45 -5.63
CA LEU A 571 -39.74 -11.73 -6.95
C LEU A 571 -38.65 -12.81 -6.79
N PRO A 572 -38.35 -13.61 -7.82
CA PRO A 572 -37.25 -14.57 -7.77
C PRO A 572 -35.91 -13.86 -7.54
N LEU A 573 -35.28 -14.13 -6.39
CA LEU A 573 -34.00 -13.55 -5.99
C LEU A 573 -33.11 -14.65 -5.39
N GLU A 574 -32.01 -15.00 -6.06
CA GLU A 574 -30.99 -15.89 -5.48
C GLU A 574 -29.91 -15.05 -4.81
N SER A 575 -29.58 -15.34 -3.56
CA SER A 575 -28.56 -14.59 -2.83
C SER A 575 -27.27 -15.38 -2.66
N VAL A 576 -26.14 -14.72 -2.89
CA VAL A 576 -24.79 -15.20 -2.57
C VAL A 576 -24.09 -14.22 -1.64
N TRP A 577 -23.27 -14.75 -0.74
CA TRP A 577 -22.57 -13.92 0.23
C TRP A 577 -21.21 -14.50 0.60
N CYS A 578 -20.31 -13.63 1.04
CA CYS A 578 -19.02 -14.03 1.55
C CYS A 578 -19.05 -14.08 3.09
N PRO A 579 -18.83 -15.24 3.73
CA PRO A 579 -18.88 -15.38 5.20
C PRO A 579 -17.54 -15.05 5.89
N HIS A 580 -16.50 -14.74 5.12
CA HIS A 580 -15.12 -14.59 5.60
C HIS A 580 -14.88 -13.23 6.28
N PRO A 581 -13.89 -13.17 7.21
CA PRO A 581 -13.69 -11.98 8.04
C PRO A 581 -13.36 -10.74 7.21
N PRO A 582 -13.70 -9.54 7.70
CA PRO A 582 -13.30 -8.28 7.08
C PRO A 582 -11.77 -8.09 7.17
N GLY A 583 -11.23 -7.19 6.34
CA GLY A 583 -9.80 -6.85 6.33
C GLY A 583 -9.09 -7.30 5.07
N ARG A 584 -7.87 -7.85 5.23
CA ARG A 584 -7.01 -8.23 4.09
C ARG A 584 -7.71 -9.24 3.16
N ALA A 585 -7.52 -9.07 1.87
CA ALA A 585 -8.04 -9.95 0.82
C ALA A 585 -7.45 -11.38 0.89
N THR A 586 -8.01 -12.23 1.75
CA THR A 586 -7.63 -13.63 1.94
C THR A 586 -8.55 -14.61 1.19
N CYS A 587 -9.73 -14.18 0.77
CA CYS A 587 -10.68 -14.94 -0.04
C CYS A 587 -11.00 -14.22 -1.36
N TRP A 588 -11.49 -14.96 -2.36
CA TRP A 588 -11.93 -14.38 -3.64
C TRP A 588 -13.38 -13.87 -3.61
N CYS A 589 -14.19 -14.28 -2.63
CA CYS A 589 -15.63 -13.97 -2.59
C CYS A 589 -15.97 -12.57 -2.06
N ARG A 590 -15.10 -11.95 -1.27
CA ARG A 590 -15.48 -10.72 -0.55
C ARG A 590 -15.44 -9.54 -1.50
N LYS A 591 -16.57 -8.83 -1.69
CA LYS A 591 -16.58 -7.56 -2.42
C LYS A 591 -15.56 -6.60 -1.76
N PRO A 592 -14.71 -5.90 -2.53
CA PRO A 592 -14.87 -5.64 -3.98
C PRO A 592 -14.27 -6.67 -4.93
N LEU A 593 -13.78 -7.83 -4.46
CA LEU A 593 -13.21 -8.84 -5.34
C LEU A 593 -14.27 -9.52 -6.22
N PRO A 594 -13.92 -9.92 -7.46
CA PRO A 594 -14.91 -10.33 -8.46
C PRO A 594 -15.46 -11.76 -8.24
N GLY A 595 -14.97 -12.50 -7.24
CA GLY A 595 -15.18 -13.95 -7.18
C GLY A 595 -16.65 -14.37 -7.14
N LEU A 596 -17.50 -13.72 -6.34
CA LEU A 596 -18.94 -14.04 -6.30
C LEU A 596 -19.62 -13.79 -7.65
N GLY A 597 -19.30 -12.68 -8.31
CA GLY A 597 -19.86 -12.36 -9.62
C GLY A 597 -19.39 -13.33 -10.70
N VAL A 598 -18.10 -13.70 -10.68
CA VAL A 598 -17.55 -14.75 -11.55
C VAL A 598 -18.27 -16.08 -11.36
N ALA A 599 -18.52 -16.48 -10.11
CA ALA A 599 -19.23 -17.72 -9.81
C ALA A 599 -20.67 -17.70 -10.37
N LEU A 600 -21.37 -16.57 -10.27
CA LEU A 600 -22.71 -16.39 -10.84
C LEU A 600 -22.68 -16.41 -12.37
N ILE A 601 -21.75 -15.68 -12.99
CA ILE A 601 -21.55 -15.63 -14.44
C ILE A 601 -21.35 -17.03 -15.00
N GLU A 602 -20.46 -17.82 -14.41
CA GLU A 602 -20.17 -19.19 -14.87
C GLU A 602 -21.34 -20.15 -14.63
N ARG A 603 -22.00 -20.06 -13.47
CA ARG A 603 -23.10 -20.98 -13.13
C ARG A 603 -24.35 -20.74 -13.99
N TRP A 604 -24.65 -19.49 -14.28
CA TRP A 604 -25.90 -19.09 -14.93
C TRP A 604 -25.71 -18.63 -16.38
N ARG A 605 -24.50 -18.74 -16.92
CA ARG A 605 -24.15 -18.31 -18.29
C ARG A 605 -24.56 -16.85 -18.52
N LEU A 606 -24.23 -15.98 -17.57
CA LEU A 606 -24.63 -14.57 -17.61
C LEU A 606 -23.85 -13.82 -18.70
N SER A 607 -24.57 -13.11 -19.54
CA SER A 607 -24.00 -12.21 -20.54
C SER A 607 -23.42 -10.98 -19.84
N ARG A 608 -22.11 -10.73 -19.95
CA ARG A 608 -21.50 -9.53 -19.35
C ARG A 608 -21.93 -8.23 -20.03
N THR A 609 -22.39 -8.28 -21.28
CA THR A 609 -22.96 -7.11 -21.97
C THR A 609 -24.35 -6.75 -21.44
N ASP A 610 -25.05 -7.73 -20.87
CA ASP A 610 -26.40 -7.57 -20.32
C ASP A 610 -26.45 -7.86 -18.80
N LEU A 611 -25.32 -7.60 -18.14
CA LEU A 611 -25.15 -7.70 -16.69
C LEU A 611 -24.81 -6.33 -16.14
N ALA A 612 -25.44 -5.96 -15.03
CA ALA A 612 -25.06 -4.76 -14.29
C ALA A 612 -25.08 -5.02 -12.78
N VAL A 613 -24.35 -4.19 -12.03
CA VAL A 613 -24.40 -4.16 -10.57
C VAL A 613 -25.20 -2.95 -10.11
N VAL A 614 -26.12 -3.14 -9.17
CA VAL A 614 -26.82 -2.05 -8.47
C VAL A 614 -26.41 -2.10 -7.00
N GLY A 615 -25.92 -0.99 -6.45
CA GLY A 615 -25.43 -0.94 -5.07
C GLY A 615 -25.40 0.48 -4.51
N ASP A 616 -25.19 0.61 -3.20
CA ASP A 616 -25.30 1.88 -2.44
C ASP A 616 -23.95 2.44 -1.98
N GLY A 617 -22.83 1.90 -2.47
CA GLY A 617 -21.53 2.39 -2.04
C GLY A 617 -20.32 1.95 -2.86
N PRO A 618 -19.14 2.49 -2.51
CA PRO A 618 -17.90 2.29 -3.28
C PRO A 618 -17.48 0.84 -3.44
N GLY A 619 -17.80 -0.02 -2.46
CA GLY A 619 -17.48 -1.44 -2.51
C GLY A 619 -18.23 -2.21 -3.61
N ASP A 620 -19.45 -1.78 -3.95
CA ASP A 620 -20.25 -2.34 -5.04
C ASP A 620 -19.82 -1.77 -6.39
N ALA A 621 -19.47 -0.47 -6.45
CA ALA A 621 -18.88 0.14 -7.63
C ALA A 621 -17.55 -0.54 -8.01
N ASP A 622 -16.67 -0.78 -7.04
CA ASP A 622 -15.42 -1.49 -7.27
C ASP A 622 -15.63 -2.97 -7.67
N PHE A 623 -16.68 -3.61 -7.14
CA PHE A 623 -17.05 -4.96 -7.54
C PHE A 623 -17.51 -5.01 -9.00
N ALA A 624 -18.34 -4.06 -9.44
CA ALA A 624 -18.75 -3.92 -10.83
C ALA A 624 -17.57 -3.68 -11.77
N ARG A 625 -16.67 -2.76 -11.38
CA ARG A 625 -15.42 -2.47 -12.09
C ARG A 625 -14.53 -3.71 -12.19
N ALA A 626 -14.43 -4.50 -11.13
CA ALA A 626 -13.67 -5.75 -11.15
C ALA A 626 -14.26 -6.79 -12.11
N LEU A 627 -15.59 -6.84 -12.23
CA LEU A 627 -16.31 -7.69 -13.20
C LEU A 627 -16.28 -7.13 -14.64
N GLY A 628 -15.97 -5.84 -14.80
CA GLY A 628 -15.99 -5.16 -16.09
C GLY A 628 -17.41 -4.99 -16.62
N VAL A 629 -18.34 -4.64 -15.73
CA VAL A 629 -19.77 -4.41 -16.04
C VAL A 629 -20.23 -3.05 -15.49
N PRO A 630 -21.32 -2.46 -16.02
CA PRO A 630 -21.87 -1.21 -15.51
C PRO A 630 -22.24 -1.28 -14.02
N PHE A 631 -22.05 -0.15 -13.33
CA PHE A 631 -22.54 0.10 -11.97
C PHE A 631 -23.66 1.14 -12.02
N HIS A 632 -24.73 0.90 -11.27
CA HIS A 632 -25.78 1.87 -11.01
C HIS A 632 -25.87 2.12 -9.51
N ASP A 633 -25.87 3.39 -9.12
CA ASP A 633 -26.13 3.74 -7.73
C ASP A 633 -27.59 3.41 -7.37
N ALA A 634 -27.80 2.87 -6.18
CA ALA A 634 -29.10 2.45 -5.71
C ALA A 634 -30.08 3.63 -5.57
N SER A 635 -29.62 4.83 -5.19
CA SER A 635 -30.51 6.00 -5.09
C SER A 635 -31.08 6.39 -6.45
N ASP A 636 -30.22 6.38 -7.47
CA ASP A 636 -30.59 6.76 -8.83
C ASP A 636 -31.43 5.68 -9.50
N PHE A 637 -31.05 4.41 -9.31
CA PHE A 637 -31.74 3.28 -9.93
C PHE A 637 -33.13 3.07 -9.35
N PHE A 638 -33.30 3.24 -8.03
CA PHE A 638 -34.58 3.02 -7.34
C PHE A 638 -35.43 4.29 -7.11
N GLY A 639 -34.91 5.47 -7.45
CA GLY A 639 -35.59 6.75 -7.26
C GLY A 639 -35.90 7.03 -5.79
N ALA A 640 -34.85 7.05 -4.95
CA ALA A 640 -34.95 7.25 -3.50
C ALA A 640 -35.22 8.70 -3.08
#